data_AF-A0AAN9UQT8-F1
#
_entry.id   AF-A0AAN9UQT8-F1
#
_cell.length_a   1.000
_cell.length_b   1.000
_cell.length_c   1.000
_cell.angle_alpha   90.00
_cell.angle_beta   90.00
_cell.angle_gamma   90.00
#
_symmetry.space_group_name_H-M   'P 1'
#
loop_
_entity.id
_entity.type
_entity.pdbx_description
1 polymer ?
#
loop_
_entity_poly.entity_id
_entity_poly.type
_entity_poly.pdbx_seq_one_letter_code
_entity_poly.pdbx_strand_id
1 'polypeptide(L)'
;MKGLIFVAPLITVCVSAAATATSPTSVATRQASGPAPDDSSSRVRVRLYGEGLRVYDDNDTTLWAIPEGDSATTTIGDVSLTLEGTALGASSYKMVYTRFIASLGERIVGAGVSTEEGGPISLSIKGLPEGTHSLLTWHNAWDKLTEAATLTIAIDGEDVLSNVNQSIRVDNIWTAANSYATFDVSSADQIVKITYTPTGADNRAFLNGFEIDGPDIGHQISFPTPAHLDEHFEATNKSVKATWHVPDAVESPKYNVYLGTTPTDLKSVSLGQTDAEVVFSAQLAFPGAEGYGRFARGGRGGQVIKVTSLEDSTEPGTLRYALTVATGPRIVVFDVGGVITTTSRMSINSKYITMAGQTAPGKGIAIQGWPVGLTGASDIIFRHIRVRPGSITNETVDGMGMQGSDYSIFDRCSMGWAKDECFSSRSAYNITFQRNMISEPLNVAGHQNYPPGTAHGYSATISGDIGSFHHNLLAHAEGRSWSMGGGVDADGSFAGRLDMRNNVVYNFGHRVNDGGVHEGLFVNNVYKQGPASNLTYAFKAQYEDSLPGTQQYYCQGNMMPGVFDENSVQYVDDGLGQDSDVACWADVSISPAPTYQKFFEDPFFESFVDTQSASEAYKRVLSDAGASQPARDDHDRRIVNETRTGTYTYTGSVSGEPGLIDNEADAGGLESFPTTTRPGTWDADGDGIADWWDGSTGGDGYDPIEGYLNFLAEPHAFVEPNSGRAAVVDDLVSLLAAGFVEPITFTVSGAAKGTAEVDGSKLVYEAGPEPGVERLEVDIEDSEGSTWSRSFGVAIFAGASEV
;
A
#
# COMPACT_ATOMS: atom_id res chain seq x y z
N MET A 1 9.54 0.23 12.66
CA MET A 1 9.09 1.57 13.08
C MET A 1 9.72 1.86 14.44
N LYS A 2 10.49 2.93 14.59
CA LYS A 2 10.79 3.52 15.90
C LYS A 2 9.99 4.82 15.96
N GLY A 3 8.69 4.69 16.17
CA GLY A 3 7.73 5.80 16.14
C GLY A 3 7.58 6.36 17.54
N LEU A 4 8.22 7.48 17.80
CA LEU A 4 7.99 8.33 18.97
C LEU A 4 6.82 9.26 18.60
N ILE A 5 5.68 9.15 19.30
CA ILE A 5 4.55 10.08 19.16
C ILE A 5 4.72 11.15 20.24
N PHE A 6 5.11 12.36 19.84
CA PHE A 6 5.00 13.56 20.68
C PHE A 6 3.79 14.37 20.22
N VAL A 7 2.87 14.66 21.16
CA VAL A 7 1.77 15.58 20.96
C VAL A 7 1.89 16.68 22.03
N ALA A 8 2.28 17.88 21.62
CA ALA A 8 2.27 19.06 22.48
C ALA A 8 0.91 19.78 22.38
N PRO A 9 0.24 20.11 23.49
CA PRO A 9 -0.96 20.96 23.45
C PRO A 9 -0.54 22.43 23.32
N LEU A 10 -0.97 23.11 22.26
CA LEU A 10 -0.95 24.57 22.17
C LEU A 10 -2.34 25.11 22.55
N ILE A 11 -2.44 25.75 23.72
CA ILE A 11 -3.66 26.40 24.20
C ILE A 11 -3.78 27.78 23.52
N THR A 12 -4.91 28.04 22.85
CA THR A 12 -5.36 29.41 22.57
C THR A 12 -6.88 29.47 22.69
N VAL A 13 -7.35 30.39 23.53
CA VAL A 13 -8.75 30.60 23.92
C VAL A 13 -9.50 31.42 22.84
N CYS A 14 -10.66 30.95 22.39
CA CYS A 14 -11.88 31.76 22.15
C CYS A 14 -13.11 30.92 21.75
N VAL A 15 -14.30 31.52 21.89
CA VAL A 15 -15.58 30.93 22.33
C VAL A 15 -16.59 30.61 21.21
N SER A 16 -17.42 29.58 21.49
CA SER A 16 -18.80 29.27 21.06
C SER A 16 -19.13 28.36 19.85
N ALA A 17 -19.73 27.22 20.24
CA ALA A 17 -21.05 26.67 19.86
C ALA A 17 -21.19 25.61 18.75
N ALA A 18 -21.91 24.55 19.17
CA ALA A 18 -22.63 23.49 18.45
C ALA A 18 -21.80 22.33 17.88
N ALA A 19 -21.72 21.23 18.64
CA ALA A 19 -21.27 19.92 18.18
C ALA A 19 -22.46 19.05 17.78
N THR A 20 -22.56 18.74 16.49
CA THR A 20 -23.08 17.44 16.03
C THR A 20 -21.91 16.46 16.04
N ALA A 21 -22.11 15.26 16.62
CA ALA A 21 -21.09 14.22 16.65
C ALA A 21 -20.66 13.85 15.22
N THR A 22 -19.43 14.22 14.86
CA THR A 22 -18.75 13.80 13.64
C THR A 22 -18.16 12.41 13.84
N SER A 23 -18.26 11.59 12.80
CA SER A 23 -17.55 10.31 12.66
C SER A 23 -16.05 10.47 12.95
N PRO A 24 -15.35 9.42 13.43
CA PRO A 24 -13.92 9.49 13.68
C PRO A 24 -13.19 10.01 12.45
N THR A 25 -12.30 10.96 12.66
CA THR A 25 -11.52 11.60 11.60
C THR A 25 -10.59 10.55 10.97
N SER A 26 -11.01 9.94 9.85
CA SER A 26 -10.12 9.10 9.05
C SER A 26 -9.05 10.02 8.47
N VAL A 27 -7.81 9.87 8.92
CA VAL A 27 -6.71 10.62 8.35
C VAL A 27 -6.36 9.96 7.02
N ALA A 28 -6.87 10.55 5.94
CA ALA A 28 -6.23 10.43 4.65
C ALA A 28 -4.75 10.82 4.85
N THR A 29 -3.87 10.00 4.30
CA THR A 29 -2.40 10.03 4.35
C THR A 29 -1.71 11.39 4.50
N ARG A 30 -0.48 11.35 5.05
CA ARG A 30 0.52 12.44 5.20
C ARG A 30 0.10 13.77 4.55
N GLN A 31 -0.53 14.66 5.31
CA GLN A 31 -0.47 16.07 4.94
C GLN A 31 0.99 16.52 4.99
N ALA A 32 1.54 16.86 3.83
CA ALA A 32 2.84 17.49 3.72
C ALA A 32 2.76 18.91 4.28
N SER A 33 2.89 19.07 5.60
CA SER A 33 2.92 20.39 6.22
C SER A 33 3.97 20.48 7.34
N GLY A 34 5.18 20.84 6.93
CA GLY A 34 6.23 21.34 7.81
C GLY A 34 6.92 20.29 8.69
N PRO A 35 8.17 20.57 9.13
CA PRO A 35 8.80 19.80 10.20
C PRO A 35 7.98 19.95 11.48
N ALA A 36 8.01 18.93 12.35
CA ALA A 36 7.50 19.11 13.71
C ALA A 36 8.20 20.30 14.39
N PRO A 37 7.52 20.98 15.35
CA PRO A 37 8.19 21.97 16.19
C PRO A 37 9.43 21.34 16.82
N ASP A 38 10.55 22.06 16.80
CA ASP A 38 11.76 21.62 17.49
C ASP A 38 11.43 21.48 18.98
N ASP A 39 11.67 20.31 19.56
CA ASP A 39 11.53 20.13 21.01
C ASP A 39 12.60 21.02 21.64
N SER A 40 12.19 22.06 22.36
CA SER A 40 13.14 23.03 22.90
C SER A 40 14.16 22.27 23.74
N SER A 41 15.43 22.37 23.36
CA SER A 41 16.57 21.63 23.91
C SER A 41 16.86 21.86 25.40
N SER A 42 15.99 22.56 26.13
CA SER A 42 16.09 22.86 27.56
C SER A 42 15.43 21.80 28.46
N ARG A 43 14.57 20.92 27.95
CA ARG A 43 13.92 19.90 28.80
C ARG A 43 14.94 18.88 29.28
N VAL A 44 15.06 18.71 30.60
CA VAL A 44 15.96 17.73 31.21
C VAL A 44 15.13 16.67 31.94
N ARG A 45 15.00 15.47 31.35
CA ARG A 45 14.36 14.30 31.99
C ARG A 45 15.41 13.41 32.64
N VAL A 46 15.31 13.20 33.95
CA VAL A 46 16.29 12.45 34.75
C VAL A 46 15.65 11.25 35.44
N ARG A 47 16.30 10.10 35.34
CA ARG A 47 15.98 8.88 36.08
C ARG A 47 17.00 8.65 37.19
N LEU A 48 16.53 8.50 38.42
CA LEU A 48 17.39 8.17 39.57
C LEU A 48 17.47 6.66 39.77
N TYR A 49 18.66 6.16 40.07
CA TYR A 49 18.86 4.75 40.41
C TYR A 49 20.08 4.58 41.32
N GLY A 50 20.14 3.48 42.07
CA GLY A 50 21.31 3.17 42.91
C GLY A 50 22.52 2.74 42.08
N GLU A 51 23.72 3.20 42.44
CA GLU A 51 24.97 2.92 41.71
C GLU A 51 25.25 1.41 41.50
N GLY A 52 24.82 0.56 42.44
CA GLY A 52 24.94 -0.90 42.36
C GLY A 52 23.85 -1.61 41.53
N LEU A 53 22.84 -0.89 41.02
CA LEU A 53 21.79 -1.49 40.20
C LEU A 53 22.25 -1.66 38.75
N ARG A 54 21.86 -2.79 38.15
CA ARG A 54 22.07 -3.02 36.72
C ARG A 54 21.33 -1.96 35.92
N VAL A 55 22.03 -1.27 35.02
CA VAL A 55 21.45 -0.32 34.08
C VAL A 55 20.89 -1.06 32.87
N TYR A 56 19.70 -0.66 32.43
CA TYR A 56 19.09 -1.08 31.18
C TYR A 56 18.95 0.14 30.26
N ASP A 57 19.25 -0.07 28.96
CA ASP A 57 19.28 0.99 27.94
C ASP A 57 17.89 1.57 27.72
N ASP A 58 17.76 2.87 28.00
CA ASP A 58 16.55 3.68 27.82
C ASP A 58 17.00 5.03 27.27
N ASN A 59 16.72 5.29 26.00
CA ASN A 59 17.32 6.42 25.27
C ASN A 59 16.61 7.76 25.54
N ASP A 60 15.52 7.73 26.30
CA ASP A 60 14.62 8.89 26.46
C ASP A 60 14.86 9.62 27.80
N THR A 61 15.86 9.20 28.59
CA THR A 61 16.18 9.78 29.91
C THR A 61 17.67 9.89 30.17
N THR A 62 18.08 10.94 30.89
CA THR A 62 19.43 11.02 31.46
C THR A 62 19.48 10.20 32.75
N LEU A 63 20.48 9.35 32.87
CA LEU A 63 20.65 8.48 34.04
C LEU A 63 21.50 9.15 35.10
N TRP A 64 21.02 9.14 36.35
CA TRP A 64 21.78 9.61 37.51
C TRP A 64 21.90 8.51 38.56
N ALA A 65 23.11 7.97 38.68
CA ALA A 65 23.48 7.03 39.74
C ALA A 65 23.60 7.75 41.08
N ILE A 66 22.97 7.20 42.10
CA ILE A 66 22.96 7.73 43.46
C ILE A 66 23.72 6.76 44.36
N PRO A 67 24.88 7.17 44.91
CA PRO A 67 25.62 6.37 45.89
C PRO A 67 24.90 6.36 47.25
N GLU A 68 25.23 5.38 48.08
CA GLU A 68 24.83 5.40 49.50
C GLU A 68 25.55 6.55 50.21
N GLY A 69 24.83 7.36 50.98
CA GLY A 69 25.40 8.47 51.74
C GLY A 69 24.42 9.62 51.94
N ASP A 70 24.92 10.79 52.34
CA ASP A 70 24.05 11.93 52.65
C ASP A 70 23.86 12.91 51.48
N SER A 71 24.65 12.76 50.41
CA SER A 71 24.55 13.62 49.22
C SER A 71 25.06 12.95 47.96
N ALA A 72 24.51 13.36 46.82
CA ALA A 72 24.96 13.00 45.48
C ALA A 72 24.94 14.24 44.58
N THR A 73 25.90 14.38 43.67
CA THR A 73 25.93 15.52 42.73
C THR A 73 26.23 15.03 41.32
N THR A 74 25.58 15.62 40.32
CA THR A 74 25.86 15.41 38.90
C THR A 74 25.77 16.72 38.12
N THR A 75 26.10 16.68 36.83
CA THR A 75 25.94 17.81 35.91
C THR A 75 25.40 17.29 34.58
N ILE A 76 24.34 17.92 34.08
CA ILE A 76 23.68 17.58 32.81
C ILE A 76 23.65 18.84 31.96
N GLY A 77 24.44 18.87 30.88
CA GLY A 77 24.68 20.12 30.15
C GLY A 77 25.29 21.18 31.06
N ASP A 78 24.64 22.35 31.14
CA ASP A 78 25.04 23.45 32.02
C ASP A 78 24.37 23.40 33.40
N VAL A 79 23.49 22.42 33.66
CA VAL A 79 22.72 22.31 34.90
C VAL A 79 23.44 21.38 35.89
N SER A 80 23.85 21.93 37.02
CA SER A 80 24.39 21.19 38.16
C SER A 80 23.26 20.82 39.12
N LEU A 81 23.24 19.55 39.53
CA LEU A 81 22.18 18.95 40.34
C LEU A 81 22.81 18.33 41.58
N THR A 82 22.30 18.67 42.76
CA THR A 82 22.74 18.09 44.04
C THR A 82 21.53 17.55 44.80
N LEU A 83 21.55 16.25 45.11
CA LEU A 83 20.56 15.60 45.96
C LEU A 83 21.15 15.46 47.37
N GLU A 84 20.38 15.81 48.40
CA GLU A 84 20.77 15.72 49.81
C GLU A 84 19.67 15.04 50.63
N GLY A 85 20.05 14.25 51.64
CA GLY A 85 19.12 13.64 52.59
C GLY A 85 19.87 12.85 53.65
N THR A 86 19.21 12.47 54.74
CA THR A 86 19.83 11.63 55.77
C THR A 86 19.86 10.19 55.29
N ALA A 87 21.05 9.63 55.09
CA ALA A 87 21.24 8.25 54.62
C ALA A 87 20.39 7.92 53.39
N LEU A 88 20.67 8.59 52.26
CA LEU A 88 20.08 8.28 50.97
C LEU A 88 20.37 6.82 50.62
N GLY A 89 19.32 6.01 50.54
CA GLY A 89 19.33 4.64 50.05
C GLY A 89 18.57 4.55 48.74
N ALA A 90 19.09 3.75 47.81
CA ALA A 90 18.50 3.56 46.51
C ALA A 90 18.23 2.08 46.26
N SER A 91 17.05 1.77 45.74
CA SER A 91 16.65 0.41 45.44
C SER A 91 15.62 0.40 44.30
N SER A 92 15.10 -0.78 43.99
CA SER A 92 14.20 -0.97 42.86
C SER A 92 13.14 -2.03 43.13
N TYR A 93 11.97 -1.81 42.54
CA TYR A 93 10.96 -2.84 42.41
C TYR A 93 11.31 -3.70 41.20
N LYS A 94 12.09 -4.76 41.46
CA LYS A 94 12.70 -5.61 40.42
C LYS A 94 11.73 -6.01 39.31
N MET A 95 10.48 -6.39 39.62
CA MET A 95 9.52 -6.84 38.59
C MET A 95 9.12 -5.74 37.60
N VAL A 96 9.09 -4.48 38.02
CA VAL A 96 8.77 -3.34 37.15
C VAL A 96 10.04 -2.82 36.47
N TYR A 97 11.13 -2.68 37.24
CA TYR A 97 12.38 -2.16 36.74
C TYR A 97 13.02 -3.04 35.65
N THR A 98 12.94 -4.37 35.78
CA THR A 98 13.57 -5.31 34.84
C THR A 98 12.61 -5.81 33.76
N ARG A 99 11.52 -5.08 33.45
CA ARG A 99 10.64 -5.45 32.33
C ARG A 99 11.43 -5.49 31.02
N PHE A 100 11.14 -6.50 30.21
CA PHE A 100 11.82 -6.71 28.92
C PHE A 100 11.52 -5.56 27.95
N ILE A 101 10.24 -5.15 27.89
CA ILE A 101 9.78 -3.96 27.18
C ILE A 101 9.30 -2.97 28.23
N ALA A 102 9.86 -1.76 28.21
CA ALA A 102 9.41 -0.65 29.04
C ALA A 102 8.78 0.40 28.10
N SER A 103 7.46 0.48 28.12
CA SER A 103 6.66 1.29 27.19
C SER A 103 5.82 2.36 27.88
N LEU A 104 5.74 2.30 29.21
CA LEU A 104 4.89 3.14 30.05
C LEU A 104 5.71 3.91 31.12
N GLY A 105 7.01 4.07 30.88
CA GLY A 105 7.93 4.73 31.82
C GLY A 105 8.26 3.90 33.06
N GLU A 106 8.12 2.57 33.00
CA GLU A 106 8.31 1.65 34.12
C GLU A 106 9.70 1.77 34.76
N ARG A 107 10.70 2.11 33.96
CA ARG A 107 12.07 2.27 34.46
C ARG A 107 12.22 3.52 35.31
N ILE A 108 11.48 4.60 35.01
CA ILE A 108 11.50 5.83 35.81
C ILE A 108 10.94 5.51 37.19
N VAL A 109 9.75 4.93 37.29
CA VAL A 109 9.07 4.70 38.58
C VAL A 109 9.45 3.41 39.29
N GLY A 110 10.17 2.51 38.61
CA GLY A 110 10.57 1.21 39.13
C GLY A 110 11.84 1.23 39.99
N ALA A 111 12.60 2.33 39.99
CA ALA A 111 13.76 2.55 40.83
C ALA A 111 13.74 3.99 41.39
N GLY A 112 14.54 4.27 42.41
CA GLY A 112 14.64 5.61 42.96
C GLY A 112 15.50 5.68 44.21
N VAL A 113 15.36 6.79 44.93
CA VAL A 113 16.07 7.11 46.17
C VAL A 113 15.07 7.40 47.28
N SER A 114 15.42 6.98 48.49
CA SER A 114 14.67 7.25 49.70
C SER A 114 15.60 7.59 50.86
N THR A 115 15.07 8.21 51.90
CA THR A 115 15.76 8.35 53.19
C THR A 115 15.51 7.08 54.01
N GLU A 116 16.46 6.16 54.09
CA GLU A 116 16.22 4.85 54.75
C GLU A 116 15.92 4.97 56.24
N GLU A 117 16.40 6.04 56.89
CA GLU A 117 16.13 6.36 58.29
C GLU A 117 14.96 7.35 58.49
N GLY A 118 14.27 7.72 57.39
CA GLY A 118 13.23 8.73 57.36
C GLY A 118 13.77 10.17 57.37
N GLY A 119 12.96 11.11 56.90
CA GLY A 119 13.32 12.53 56.79
C GLY A 119 13.24 13.09 55.38
N PRO A 120 13.60 14.37 55.20
CA PRO A 120 13.44 15.07 53.93
C PRO A 120 14.52 14.71 52.91
N ILE A 121 14.15 14.76 51.63
CA ILE A 121 15.08 14.80 50.49
C ILE A 121 15.09 16.21 49.93
N SER A 122 16.26 16.75 49.59
CA SER A 122 16.38 18.05 48.91
C SER A 122 17.11 17.91 47.57
N LEU A 123 16.54 18.48 46.51
CA LEU A 123 17.16 18.63 45.20
C LEU A 123 17.54 20.11 45.01
N SER A 124 18.84 20.39 44.87
CA SER A 124 19.36 21.71 44.53
C SER A 124 19.71 21.75 43.03
N ILE A 125 19.24 22.79 42.35
CA ILE A 125 19.41 22.99 40.92
C ILE A 125 20.16 24.30 40.69
N LYS A 126 21.26 24.27 39.95
CA LYS A 126 22.06 25.44 39.56
C LYS A 126 22.32 25.41 38.05
N GLY A 127 22.39 26.58 37.40
CA GLY A 127 22.77 26.68 35.99
C GLY A 127 21.60 26.85 35.01
N LEU A 128 20.37 26.96 35.53
CA LEU A 128 19.21 27.29 34.71
C LEU A 128 19.28 28.76 34.25
N PRO A 129 18.90 29.08 33.01
CA PRO A 129 18.86 30.46 32.53
C PRO A 129 17.90 31.33 33.34
N GLU A 130 18.01 32.66 33.20
CA GLU A 130 17.04 33.58 33.80
C GLU A 130 15.65 33.37 33.18
N GLY A 131 14.63 33.14 34.00
CA GLY A 131 13.27 32.88 33.55
C GLY A 131 12.43 32.04 34.51
N THR A 132 11.20 31.77 34.11
CA THR A 132 10.30 30.85 34.82
C THR A 132 10.55 29.42 34.35
N HIS A 133 10.75 28.53 35.32
CA HIS A 133 11.00 27.11 35.12
C HIS A 133 9.93 26.27 35.79
N SER A 134 9.86 25.00 35.41
CA SER A 134 8.99 24.01 36.06
C SER A 134 9.72 22.73 36.43
N LEU A 135 9.20 22.03 37.44
CA LEU A 135 9.70 20.74 37.88
C LEU A 135 8.55 19.76 38.11
N LEU A 136 8.56 18.67 37.34
CA LEU A 136 7.72 17.49 37.54
C LEU A 136 8.55 16.40 38.24
N THR A 137 8.04 15.78 39.30
CA THR A 137 8.72 14.67 40.00
C THR A 137 7.80 13.48 40.22
N TRP A 138 8.37 12.26 40.27
CA TRP A 138 7.63 11.04 40.62
C TRP A 138 8.01 10.50 42.00
N HIS A 139 7.00 10.04 42.72
CA HIS A 139 7.06 9.57 44.10
C HIS A 139 6.38 8.19 44.25
N ASN A 140 7.15 7.13 44.03
CA ASN A 140 6.70 5.74 44.01
C ASN A 140 7.63 4.86 44.85
N ALA A 141 7.11 4.35 45.96
CA ALA A 141 7.81 3.41 46.81
C ALA A 141 7.95 2.05 46.12
N TRP A 142 9.17 1.55 45.99
CA TRP A 142 9.45 0.19 45.47
C TRP A 142 9.18 -0.91 46.50
N ASP A 143 9.18 -0.57 47.78
CA ASP A 143 8.87 -1.48 48.87
C ASP A 143 7.38 -1.86 48.88
N LYS A 144 7.06 -3.04 49.42
CA LYS A 144 5.67 -3.47 49.59
C LYS A 144 5.07 -2.86 50.86
N LEU A 145 4.97 -1.54 50.88
CA LEU A 145 4.43 -0.83 52.03
C LEU A 145 2.91 -1.04 52.14
N THR A 146 2.37 -0.96 53.35
CA THR A 146 0.91 -0.91 53.58
C THR A 146 0.36 0.48 53.35
N GLU A 147 1.16 1.50 53.64
CA GLU A 147 0.87 2.93 53.51
C GLU A 147 2.20 3.66 53.32
N ALA A 148 2.21 4.76 52.59
CA ALA A 148 3.37 5.61 52.39
C ALA A 148 3.10 7.00 52.99
N ALA A 149 4.15 7.70 53.41
CA ALA A 149 4.02 9.05 53.95
C ALA A 149 3.46 10.00 52.88
N THR A 150 2.78 11.08 53.28
CA THR A 150 2.50 12.20 52.37
C THR A 150 3.66 13.20 52.39
N LEU A 151 3.84 13.96 51.33
CA LEU A 151 4.89 14.96 51.20
C LEU A 151 4.34 16.39 51.29
N THR A 152 5.09 17.25 51.99
CA THR A 152 5.06 18.70 51.81
C THR A 152 6.27 19.10 50.97
N ILE A 153 6.07 19.93 49.95
CA ILE A 153 7.12 20.32 49.00
C ILE A 153 7.35 21.81 49.16
N ALA A 154 8.60 22.18 49.44
CA ALA A 154 9.02 23.57 49.59
C ALA A 154 10.03 23.94 48.52
N ILE A 155 9.94 25.15 47.99
CA ILE A 155 10.93 25.75 47.09
C ILE A 155 11.57 26.92 47.82
N ASP A 156 12.90 26.90 47.94
CA ASP A 156 13.70 27.88 48.68
C ASP A 156 13.20 28.14 50.12
N GLY A 157 12.64 27.09 50.73
CA GLY A 157 12.12 27.10 52.10
C GLY A 157 10.66 27.51 52.25
N GLU A 158 9.96 27.87 51.17
CA GLU A 158 8.53 28.16 51.20
C GLU A 158 7.70 26.98 50.70
N ASP A 159 6.72 26.53 51.49
CA ASP A 159 5.81 25.43 51.13
C ASP A 159 4.95 25.80 49.91
N VAL A 160 5.11 25.06 48.80
CA VAL A 160 4.37 25.25 47.55
C VAL A 160 3.29 24.20 47.34
N LEU A 161 3.48 22.99 47.87
CA LEU A 161 2.49 21.90 47.84
C LEU A 161 2.43 21.19 49.19
N SER A 162 1.25 20.71 49.57
CA SER A 162 1.04 19.96 50.81
C SER A 162 0.18 18.73 50.58
N ASN A 163 0.37 17.70 51.41
CA ASN A 163 -0.35 16.42 51.33
C ASN A 163 -0.22 15.70 49.98
N VAL A 164 0.93 15.82 49.32
CA VAL A 164 1.22 15.10 48.08
C VAL A 164 1.38 13.61 48.40
N ASN A 165 0.62 12.76 47.73
CA ASN A 165 0.68 11.31 47.96
C ASN A 165 1.99 10.71 47.44
N GLN A 166 2.36 9.55 47.97
CA GLN A 166 3.37 8.67 47.39
C GLN A 166 2.69 7.36 47.01
N SER A 167 2.89 6.90 45.77
CA SER A 167 2.33 5.63 45.32
C SER A 167 3.19 4.46 45.80
N ILE A 168 2.61 3.26 45.81
CA ILE A 168 3.31 2.04 46.24
C ILE A 168 3.26 1.04 45.09
N ARG A 169 4.44 0.70 44.54
CA ARG A 169 4.62 -0.31 43.49
C ARG A 169 3.72 -0.11 42.26
N VAL A 170 3.42 1.14 41.94
CA VAL A 170 2.82 1.48 40.65
C VAL A 170 3.84 1.21 39.55
N ASP A 171 3.35 0.79 38.39
CA ASP A 171 4.16 0.29 37.31
C ASP A 171 4.25 1.23 36.10
N ASN A 172 3.79 2.48 36.17
CA ASN A 172 3.89 3.45 35.08
C ASN A 172 3.90 4.90 35.59
N ILE A 173 4.39 5.82 34.76
CA ILE A 173 4.56 7.24 35.14
C ILE A 173 3.23 8.01 35.31
N TRP A 174 2.16 7.59 34.64
CA TRP A 174 0.89 8.33 34.64
C TRP A 174 0.01 8.04 35.86
N THR A 175 0.14 6.84 36.43
CA THR A 175 -0.58 6.46 37.66
C THR A 175 0.28 6.60 38.91
N ALA A 176 1.60 6.77 38.75
CA ALA A 176 2.48 7.02 39.89
C ALA A 176 2.16 8.39 40.48
N ALA A 177 2.25 8.49 41.81
CA ALA A 177 2.09 9.77 42.46
C ALA A 177 3.22 10.70 42.02
N ASN A 178 2.91 11.97 41.86
CA ASN A 178 3.80 12.96 41.29
C ASN A 178 3.55 14.32 41.92
N SER A 179 4.46 15.25 41.66
CA SER A 179 4.30 16.66 42.03
C SER A 179 4.76 17.56 40.91
N TYR A 180 4.10 18.72 40.76
CA TYR A 180 4.42 19.71 39.76
C TYR A 180 4.45 21.11 40.37
N ALA A 181 5.55 21.82 40.20
CA ALA A 181 5.71 23.19 40.68
C ALA A 181 6.44 24.06 39.66
N THR A 182 6.19 25.37 39.72
CA THR A 182 6.91 26.39 38.94
C THR A 182 7.73 27.28 39.87
N PHE A 183 8.85 27.80 39.38
CA PHE A 183 9.73 28.71 40.12
C PHE A 183 10.50 29.62 39.17
N ASP A 184 10.90 30.79 39.67
CA ASP A 184 11.66 31.77 38.91
C ASP A 184 13.16 31.70 39.25
N VAL A 185 13.98 31.75 38.22
CA VAL A 185 15.44 31.84 38.30
C VAL A 185 15.86 33.22 37.82
N SER A 186 16.62 33.93 38.65
CA SER A 186 17.09 35.29 38.40
C SER A 186 18.45 35.34 37.67
N SER A 187 19.22 34.25 37.74
CA SER A 187 20.45 34.06 36.96
C SER A 187 20.92 32.61 37.06
N ALA A 188 21.78 32.18 36.14
CA ALA A 188 22.38 30.84 36.16
C ALA A 188 23.22 30.52 37.41
N ASP A 189 23.59 31.53 38.19
CA ASP A 189 24.29 31.33 39.46
C ASP A 189 23.36 31.05 40.65
N GLN A 190 22.06 31.32 40.53
CA GLN A 190 21.08 31.00 41.57
C GLN A 190 20.99 29.49 41.76
N ILE A 191 20.96 29.07 43.03
CA ILE A 191 20.67 27.70 43.42
C ILE A 191 19.22 27.70 43.90
N VAL A 192 18.37 26.94 43.20
CA VAL A 192 17.00 26.68 43.64
C VAL A 192 16.99 25.38 44.43
N LYS A 193 16.52 25.40 45.67
CA LYS A 193 16.44 24.22 46.53
C LYS A 193 15.00 23.76 46.69
N ILE A 194 14.70 22.55 46.23
CA ILE A 194 13.40 21.90 46.37
C ILE A 194 13.50 20.83 47.46
N THR A 195 12.67 20.92 48.49
CA THR A 195 12.69 19.99 49.63
C THR A 195 11.38 19.23 49.73
N TYR A 196 11.46 17.89 49.76
CA TYR A 196 10.35 16.95 49.93
C TYR A 196 10.34 16.43 51.36
N THR A 197 9.41 16.91 52.18
CA THR A 197 9.31 16.58 53.60
C THR A 197 8.20 15.56 53.83
N PRO A 198 8.51 14.31 54.24
CA PRO A 198 7.50 13.31 54.52
C PRO A 198 6.79 13.56 55.85
N THR A 199 5.53 13.15 55.95
CA THR A 199 4.74 13.17 57.18
C THR A 199 3.84 11.93 57.22
N GLY A 200 3.84 11.23 58.36
CA GLY A 200 3.08 10.00 58.56
C GLY A 200 3.81 8.73 58.09
N ALA A 201 3.14 7.59 58.18
CA ALA A 201 3.65 6.25 57.83
C ALA A 201 5.08 5.97 58.35
N ASP A 202 5.98 5.49 57.50
CA ASP A 202 7.39 5.22 57.80
C ASP A 202 8.29 6.47 57.72
N ASN A 203 7.69 7.65 57.50
CA ASN A 203 8.37 8.94 57.41
C ASN A 203 9.47 9.00 56.34
N ARG A 204 9.41 8.17 55.30
CA ARG A 204 10.34 8.18 54.16
C ARG A 204 9.79 9.01 53.00
N ALA A 205 10.67 9.81 52.39
CA ALA A 205 10.40 10.42 51.10
C ALA A 205 11.02 9.54 50.00
N PHE A 206 10.27 9.34 48.91
CA PHE A 206 10.71 8.60 47.72
C PHE A 206 10.77 9.56 46.53
N LEU A 207 11.90 9.52 45.81
CA LEU A 207 12.11 10.25 44.56
C LEU A 207 12.66 9.31 43.51
N ASN A 208 11.93 9.12 42.41
CA ASN A 208 12.27 8.16 41.37
C ASN A 208 12.93 8.80 40.15
N GLY A 209 12.49 10.00 39.81
CA GLY A 209 12.96 10.77 38.67
C GLY A 209 12.26 12.12 38.63
N PHE A 210 12.69 12.97 37.70
CA PHE A 210 12.12 14.29 37.52
C PHE A 210 12.33 14.83 36.11
N GLU A 211 11.58 15.88 35.77
CA GLU A 211 11.76 16.67 34.56
C GLU A 211 11.83 18.15 34.89
N ILE A 212 12.85 18.82 34.37
CA ILE A 212 12.93 20.28 34.35
C ILE A 212 12.32 20.78 33.03
N ASP A 213 11.46 21.78 33.13
CA ASP A 213 10.74 22.40 32.00
C ASP A 213 9.86 21.41 31.21
N GLY A 214 9.46 20.33 31.87
CA GLY A 214 8.41 19.42 31.40
C GLY A 214 7.02 19.91 31.80
N PRO A 215 5.97 19.60 31.03
CA PRO A 215 4.60 19.93 31.43
C PRO A 215 4.14 19.07 32.61
N ASP A 216 3.18 19.56 33.39
CA ASP A 216 2.48 18.77 34.39
C ASP A 216 1.91 17.48 33.77
N ILE A 217 2.05 16.35 34.45
CA ILE A 217 1.58 15.05 33.97
C ILE A 217 0.08 15.05 33.66
N GLY A 218 -0.73 15.83 34.39
CA GLY A 218 -2.17 15.96 34.14
C GLY A 218 -2.52 16.67 32.83
N HIS A 219 -1.54 17.38 32.24
CA HIS A 219 -1.64 18.06 30.95
C HIS A 219 -0.98 17.25 29.81
N GLN A 220 -0.48 16.05 30.09
CA GLN A 220 0.12 15.15 29.10
C GLN A 220 -0.87 14.06 28.66
N ILE A 221 -0.74 13.60 27.42
CA ILE A 221 -1.43 12.38 26.97
C ILE A 221 -0.88 11.17 27.74
N SER A 222 -1.68 10.11 27.85
CA SER A 222 -1.27 8.88 28.53
C SER A 222 -1.66 7.62 27.77
N PHE A 223 -1.04 6.48 28.11
CA PHE A 223 -1.37 5.15 27.56
C PHE A 223 -1.49 5.08 26.02
N PRO A 224 -0.44 5.47 25.27
CA PRO A 224 -0.49 5.38 23.82
C PRO A 224 -0.61 3.93 23.34
N THR A 225 -1.42 3.69 22.31
CA THR A 225 -1.49 2.43 21.55
C THR A 225 -1.23 2.73 20.07
N PRO A 226 -0.45 1.92 19.31
CA PRO A 226 0.42 0.85 19.80
C PRO A 226 1.38 1.34 20.88
N ALA A 227 1.75 0.46 21.80
CA ALA A 227 2.62 0.84 22.91
C ALA A 227 3.99 1.28 22.37
N HIS A 228 4.66 2.17 23.08
CA HIS A 228 6.02 2.58 22.73
C HIS A 228 6.94 1.33 22.63
N LEU A 229 7.72 1.22 21.54
CA LEU A 229 8.57 0.06 21.22
C LEU A 229 7.81 -1.27 20.98
N ASP A 230 6.51 -1.22 20.65
CA ASP A 230 5.80 -2.40 20.17
C ASP A 230 6.21 -2.71 18.72
N GLU A 231 7.15 -3.64 18.56
CA GLU A 231 7.64 -4.11 17.26
C GLU A 231 6.77 -5.22 16.63
N HIS A 232 5.71 -5.68 17.33
CA HIS A 232 4.87 -6.80 16.90
C HIS A 232 3.40 -6.39 16.66
N PHE A 233 3.13 -5.09 16.51
CA PHE A 233 1.76 -4.63 16.26
C PHE A 233 1.27 -5.08 14.88
N GLU A 234 0.21 -5.88 14.84
CA GLU A 234 -0.43 -6.31 13.60
C GLU A 234 -1.47 -5.29 13.12
N ALA A 235 -1.26 -4.76 11.91
CA ALA A 235 -2.24 -3.88 11.29
C ALA A 235 -3.51 -4.65 10.94
N THR A 236 -4.68 -4.14 11.31
CA THR A 236 -5.98 -4.70 10.89
C THR A 236 -6.43 -4.01 9.62
N ASN A 237 -6.76 -4.76 8.56
CA ASN A 237 -7.17 -4.22 7.25
C ASN A 237 -6.17 -3.20 6.66
N LYS A 238 -4.87 -3.39 6.91
CA LYS A 238 -3.78 -2.45 6.54
C LYS A 238 -4.00 -1.03 7.07
N SER A 239 -4.74 -0.92 8.16
CA SER A 239 -4.87 0.28 8.97
C SER A 239 -4.23 0.06 10.35
N VAL A 240 -3.57 1.08 10.85
CA VAL A 240 -3.05 1.14 12.21
C VAL A 240 -3.81 2.24 12.92
N LYS A 241 -4.63 1.88 13.89
CA LYS A 241 -5.26 2.84 14.78
C LYS A 241 -4.29 3.16 15.90
N ALA A 242 -3.84 4.41 15.96
CA ALA A 242 -3.18 4.92 17.14
C ALA A 242 -4.18 5.65 18.05
N THR A 243 -4.06 5.44 19.35
CA THR A 243 -4.92 6.04 20.37
C THR A 243 -4.11 6.48 21.58
N TRP A 244 -4.66 7.39 22.35
CA TRP A 244 -4.12 7.81 23.64
C TRP A 244 -5.27 8.21 24.56
N HIS A 245 -5.01 8.26 25.85
CA HIS A 245 -5.94 8.83 26.82
C HIS A 245 -5.84 10.35 26.82
N VAL A 246 -7.01 10.97 26.94
CA VAL A 246 -7.18 12.42 27.06
C VAL A 246 -6.52 12.89 28.37
N PRO A 247 -5.76 14.00 28.37
CA PRO A 247 -5.25 14.58 29.61
C PRO A 247 -6.39 15.00 30.55
N ASP A 248 -6.31 14.61 31.83
CA ASP A 248 -7.39 14.84 32.80
C ASP A 248 -7.59 16.34 33.13
N ALA A 249 -6.54 17.16 33.03
CA ALA A 249 -6.56 18.57 33.42
C ALA A 249 -6.91 19.54 32.27
N VAL A 250 -7.11 19.05 31.04
CA VAL A 250 -7.33 19.90 29.87
C VAL A 250 -8.76 19.77 29.35
N GLU A 251 -9.50 20.88 29.37
CA GLU A 251 -10.80 20.95 28.71
C GLU A 251 -10.62 21.08 27.19
N SER A 252 -11.28 20.22 26.41
CA SER A 252 -11.29 20.25 24.94
C SER A 252 -9.89 20.32 24.29
N PRO A 253 -8.98 19.38 24.61
CA PRO A 253 -7.64 19.37 24.04
C PRO A 253 -7.69 19.20 22.53
N LYS A 254 -6.69 19.78 21.86
CA LYS A 254 -6.40 19.55 20.45
C LYS A 254 -5.07 18.82 20.31
N TYR A 255 -4.99 17.95 19.31
CA TYR A 255 -3.85 17.09 19.08
C TYR A 255 -3.22 17.38 17.72
N ASN A 256 -1.90 17.50 17.71
CA ASN A 256 -1.09 17.45 16.50
C ASN A 256 -0.33 16.12 16.50
N VAL A 257 -0.58 15.30 15.48
CA VAL A 257 0.05 13.99 15.31
C VAL A 257 1.18 14.12 14.31
N TYR A 258 2.35 13.64 14.70
CA TYR A 258 3.53 13.56 13.84
C TYR A 258 4.01 12.11 13.73
N LEU A 259 4.60 11.76 12.59
CA LEU A 259 5.18 10.44 12.35
C LEU A 259 6.53 10.57 11.66
N GLY A 260 7.52 9.84 12.18
CA GLY A 260 8.88 9.82 11.66
C GLY A 260 9.63 8.57 12.10
N THR A 261 10.85 8.43 11.60
CA THR A 261 11.76 7.32 11.96
C THR A 261 12.76 7.74 13.04
N THR A 262 12.93 9.05 13.27
CA THR A 262 13.74 9.66 14.32
C THR A 262 13.01 10.87 14.91
N PRO A 263 13.34 11.32 16.13
CA PRO A 263 12.79 12.55 16.72
C PRO A 263 13.07 13.82 15.89
N THR A 264 14.11 13.80 15.04
CA THR A 264 14.52 14.92 14.18
C THR A 264 13.96 14.84 12.76
N ASP A 265 13.30 13.74 12.38
CA ASP A 265 12.68 13.53 11.05
C ASP A 265 11.18 13.21 11.20
N LEU A 266 10.49 14.08 11.92
CA LEU A 266 9.05 14.01 12.14
C LEU A 266 8.29 14.82 11.09
N LYS A 267 7.24 14.24 10.52
CA LYS A 267 6.31 14.91 9.60
C LYS A 267 4.91 14.96 10.20
N SER A 268 4.22 16.09 10.03
CA SER A 268 2.81 16.20 10.41
C SER A 268 1.98 15.14 9.70
N VAL A 269 1.05 14.52 10.41
CA VAL A 269 0.06 13.60 9.85
C VAL A 269 -1.35 14.14 10.03
N SER A 270 -1.64 14.72 11.19
CA SER A 270 -2.92 15.35 11.50
C SER A 270 -2.68 16.54 12.41
N LEU A 271 -3.32 17.68 12.17
CA LEU A 271 -3.15 18.89 12.97
C LEU A 271 -4.49 19.36 13.53
N GLY A 272 -4.48 19.76 14.81
CA GLY A 272 -5.63 20.37 15.48
C GLY A 272 -6.84 19.46 15.67
N GLN A 273 -6.66 18.13 15.59
CA GLN A 273 -7.76 17.18 15.75
C GLN A 273 -8.26 17.13 17.20
N THR A 274 -9.54 16.80 17.38
CA THR A 274 -10.20 16.74 18.69
C THR A 274 -10.27 15.33 19.27
N ASP A 275 -10.18 14.32 18.42
CA ASP A 275 -10.24 12.93 18.85
C ASP A 275 -8.89 12.47 19.39
N ALA A 276 -8.92 11.69 20.47
CA ALA A 276 -7.73 11.06 21.06
C ALA A 276 -7.31 9.79 20.30
N GLU A 277 -7.55 9.78 19.00
CA GLU A 277 -7.22 8.70 18.09
C GLU A 277 -6.89 9.22 16.70
N VAL A 278 -6.14 8.40 15.95
CA VAL A 278 -5.83 8.61 14.55
C VAL A 278 -5.72 7.26 13.86
N VAL A 279 -6.34 7.11 12.69
CA VAL A 279 -6.22 5.89 11.89
C VAL A 279 -5.27 6.16 10.73
N PHE A 280 -4.14 5.46 10.73
CA PHE A 280 -3.22 5.42 9.60
C PHE A 280 -3.67 4.32 8.65
N SER A 281 -4.24 4.67 7.50
CA SER A 281 -4.61 3.69 6.48
C SER A 281 -3.54 3.62 5.39
N ALA A 282 -3.25 2.43 4.88
CA ALA A 282 -2.44 2.28 3.69
C ALA A 282 -3.11 3.01 2.51
N GLN A 283 -2.35 3.78 1.75
CA GLN A 283 -2.83 4.41 0.52
C GLN A 283 -2.91 3.36 -0.59
N LEU A 284 -4.02 3.30 -1.31
CA LEU A 284 -4.13 2.48 -2.51
C LEU A 284 -2.99 2.82 -3.49
N ALA A 285 -2.51 1.82 -4.22
CA ALA A 285 -1.46 1.98 -5.22
C ALA A 285 -1.81 3.09 -6.22
N PHE A 286 -3.08 3.15 -6.62
CA PHE A 286 -3.73 4.19 -7.43
C PHE A 286 -5.25 4.05 -7.26
N PRO A 287 -6.07 5.06 -7.63
CA PRO A 287 -7.52 4.93 -7.65
C PRO A 287 -7.97 3.73 -8.49
N GLY A 288 -8.81 2.87 -7.94
CA GLY A 288 -9.26 1.64 -8.62
C GLY A 288 -8.28 0.46 -8.55
N ALA A 289 -7.22 0.54 -7.73
CA ALA A 289 -6.43 -0.61 -7.33
C ALA A 289 -7.24 -1.51 -6.39
N GLU A 290 -7.31 -2.80 -6.70
CA GLU A 290 -8.17 -3.78 -5.99
C GLU A 290 -7.41 -5.09 -5.72
N GLY A 291 -8.02 -6.00 -4.96
CA GLY A 291 -7.39 -7.27 -4.60
C GLY A 291 -6.22 -7.13 -3.62
N TYR A 292 -5.40 -8.18 -3.49
CA TYR A 292 -4.41 -8.27 -2.42
C TYR A 292 -3.14 -7.42 -2.65
N GLY A 293 -2.84 -7.08 -3.90
CA GLY A 293 -1.79 -6.14 -4.31
C GLY A 293 -2.19 -4.66 -4.25
N ARG A 294 -3.45 -4.32 -3.94
CA ARG A 294 -4.00 -2.94 -4.04
C ARG A 294 -3.28 -1.85 -3.26
N PHE A 295 -2.45 -2.23 -2.28
CA PHE A 295 -1.71 -1.32 -1.42
C PHE A 295 -0.20 -1.32 -1.71
N ALA A 296 0.22 -1.86 -2.86
CA ALA A 296 1.59 -1.73 -3.32
C ALA A 296 2.02 -0.26 -3.23
N ARG A 297 3.13 0.02 -2.54
CA ARG A 297 3.60 1.41 -2.41
C ARG A 297 4.15 1.95 -3.73
N GLY A 298 4.73 1.08 -4.57
CA GLY A 298 5.46 1.51 -5.75
C GLY A 298 6.59 2.48 -5.40
N GLY A 299 6.89 3.39 -6.30
CA GLY A 299 7.94 4.41 -6.16
C GLY A 299 7.61 5.63 -5.29
N ARG A 300 6.46 5.66 -4.60
CA ARG A 300 5.97 6.84 -3.85
C ARG A 300 7.02 7.44 -2.91
N GLY A 301 7.24 8.75 -3.04
CA GLY A 301 8.26 9.51 -2.30
C GLY A 301 9.71 9.17 -2.68
N GLY A 302 9.91 8.45 -3.79
CA GLY A 302 11.20 8.09 -4.35
C GLY A 302 11.71 9.06 -5.41
N GLN A 303 12.78 8.66 -6.10
CA GLN A 303 13.32 9.42 -7.23
C GLN A 303 12.51 9.19 -8.50
N VAL A 304 12.55 10.14 -9.42
CA VAL A 304 11.98 9.98 -10.75
C VAL A 304 13.10 9.64 -11.74
N ILE A 305 12.92 8.56 -12.51
CA ILE A 305 13.87 8.12 -13.53
C ILE A 305 13.18 8.17 -14.88
N LYS A 306 13.70 9.02 -15.76
CA LYS A 306 13.19 9.22 -17.11
C LYS A 306 13.88 8.27 -18.08
N VAL A 307 13.10 7.45 -18.78
CA VAL A 307 13.57 6.65 -19.92
C VAL A 307 13.51 7.55 -21.15
N THR A 308 14.67 7.87 -21.70
CA THR A 308 14.88 8.77 -22.86
C THR A 308 15.45 8.05 -24.07
N SER A 309 15.80 6.76 -23.93
CA SER A 309 16.35 5.93 -24.99
C SER A 309 15.62 4.58 -25.07
N LEU A 310 15.42 4.09 -26.30
CA LEU A 310 14.89 2.75 -26.59
C LEU A 310 15.98 1.66 -26.59
N GLU A 311 17.24 2.06 -26.44
CA GLU A 311 18.36 1.12 -26.36
C GLU A 311 18.30 0.28 -25.07
N ASP A 312 18.77 -0.96 -25.18
CA ASP A 312 18.91 -1.84 -24.03
C ASP A 312 20.35 -1.88 -23.51
N SER A 313 20.66 -1.02 -22.54
CA SER A 313 21.99 -0.95 -21.91
C SER A 313 21.89 -0.63 -20.42
N THR A 314 23.00 -0.76 -19.69
CA THR A 314 23.07 -0.39 -18.26
C THR A 314 23.31 1.11 -18.03
N GLU A 315 23.22 1.95 -19.06
CA GLU A 315 23.47 3.39 -18.97
C GLU A 315 22.21 4.18 -18.57
N PRO A 316 22.35 5.30 -17.83
CA PRO A 316 21.23 6.19 -17.52
C PRO A 316 20.41 6.58 -18.76
N GLY A 317 19.09 6.65 -18.61
CA GLY A 317 18.16 6.95 -19.70
C GLY A 317 17.57 5.72 -20.41
N THR A 318 18.05 4.51 -20.12
CA THR A 318 17.43 3.26 -20.63
C THR A 318 16.49 2.63 -19.60
N LEU A 319 15.59 1.77 -20.10
CA LEU A 319 14.69 1.00 -19.23
C LEU A 319 15.47 0.03 -18.32
N ARG A 320 16.50 -0.65 -18.85
CA ARG A 320 17.32 -1.57 -18.05
C ARG A 320 18.00 -0.85 -16.89
N TYR A 321 18.57 0.33 -17.11
CA TYR A 321 19.14 1.11 -16.01
C TYR A 321 18.09 1.40 -14.93
N ALA A 322 16.92 1.90 -15.33
CA ALA A 322 15.86 2.27 -14.41
C ALA A 322 15.37 1.08 -13.55
N LEU A 323 15.30 -0.12 -14.15
CA LEU A 323 14.76 -1.29 -13.48
C LEU A 323 15.82 -2.12 -12.72
N THR A 324 17.04 -2.26 -13.25
CA THR A 324 18.03 -3.22 -12.74
C THR A 324 19.31 -2.59 -12.18
N VAL A 325 19.60 -1.32 -12.47
CA VAL A 325 20.84 -0.64 -12.03
C VAL A 325 20.55 0.39 -10.94
N ALA A 326 19.51 1.22 -11.13
CA ALA A 326 19.10 2.19 -10.14
C ALA A 326 18.65 1.53 -8.83
N THR A 327 18.88 2.19 -7.70
CA THR A 327 18.58 1.68 -6.36
C THR A 327 17.65 2.61 -5.59
N GLY A 328 16.98 2.09 -4.56
CA GLY A 328 16.01 2.84 -3.76
C GLY A 328 14.64 3.01 -4.43
N PRO A 329 13.66 3.59 -3.72
CA PRO A 329 12.32 3.84 -4.26
C PRO A 329 12.38 4.74 -5.50
N ARG A 330 11.65 4.37 -6.55
CA ARG A 330 11.70 5.08 -7.83
C ARG A 330 10.45 4.96 -8.68
N ILE A 331 10.11 6.04 -9.38
CA ILE A 331 9.06 6.11 -10.38
C ILE A 331 9.74 6.22 -11.76
N VAL A 332 9.45 5.26 -12.63
CA VAL A 332 9.98 5.19 -13.99
C VAL A 332 8.94 5.75 -14.95
N VAL A 333 9.29 6.86 -15.60
CA VAL A 333 8.48 7.55 -16.62
C VAL A 333 9.19 7.52 -17.97
N PHE A 334 8.45 7.70 -19.05
CA PHE A 334 8.95 7.56 -20.42
C PHE A 334 8.81 8.87 -21.20
N ASP A 335 9.96 9.43 -21.58
CA ASP A 335 10.04 10.55 -22.53
C ASP A 335 10.15 10.08 -23.98
N VAL A 336 10.25 8.77 -24.20
CA VAL A 336 10.34 8.14 -25.50
C VAL A 336 9.28 7.05 -25.65
N GLY A 337 8.67 6.96 -26.83
CA GLY A 337 7.77 5.88 -27.25
C GLY A 337 8.39 5.10 -28.40
N GLY A 338 8.02 3.83 -28.56
CA GLY A 338 8.58 2.93 -29.57
C GLY A 338 8.82 1.52 -29.05
N VAL A 339 9.66 0.77 -29.77
CA VAL A 339 10.02 -0.61 -29.43
C VAL A 339 11.33 -0.66 -28.66
N ILE A 340 11.33 -1.30 -27.49
CA ILE A 340 12.55 -1.67 -26.76
C ILE A 340 12.82 -3.15 -27.05
N THR A 341 13.94 -3.44 -27.71
CA THR A 341 14.36 -4.82 -27.98
C THR A 341 15.40 -5.23 -26.95
N THR A 342 15.02 -6.11 -26.03
CA THR A 342 15.91 -6.51 -24.94
C THR A 342 16.91 -7.56 -25.43
N THR A 343 18.14 -7.46 -24.93
CA THR A 343 19.32 -8.26 -25.30
C THR A 343 19.60 -9.38 -24.29
N SER A 344 19.00 -9.31 -23.11
CA SER A 344 19.06 -10.32 -22.04
C SER A 344 17.87 -10.16 -21.07
N ARG A 345 17.54 -11.21 -20.30
CA ARG A 345 16.46 -11.17 -19.30
C ARG A 345 16.67 -9.99 -18.32
N MET A 346 15.61 -9.22 -18.08
CA MET A 346 15.58 -8.19 -17.03
C MET A 346 14.85 -8.74 -15.81
N SER A 347 15.61 -9.30 -14.87
CA SER A 347 15.10 -9.77 -13.58
C SER A 347 15.14 -8.67 -12.53
N ILE A 348 13.97 -8.28 -12.05
CA ILE A 348 13.80 -7.18 -11.12
C ILE A 348 13.59 -7.77 -9.72
N ASN A 349 14.54 -7.52 -8.82
CA ASN A 349 14.57 -8.06 -7.45
C ASN A 349 14.61 -6.96 -6.37
N SER A 350 14.30 -5.73 -6.78
CA SER A 350 14.27 -4.54 -5.93
C SER A 350 12.88 -4.30 -5.35
N LYS A 351 12.77 -3.34 -4.43
CA LYS A 351 11.49 -2.91 -3.85
C LYS A 351 11.12 -1.49 -4.27
N TYR A 352 9.84 -1.14 -4.16
CA TYR A 352 9.32 0.23 -4.28
C TYR A 352 9.55 0.83 -5.68
N ILE A 353 9.00 0.19 -6.71
CA ILE A 353 9.14 0.65 -8.11
C ILE A 353 7.75 0.86 -8.72
N THR A 354 7.54 2.03 -9.31
CA THR A 354 6.42 2.25 -10.25
C THR A 354 6.98 2.32 -11.66
N MET A 355 6.44 1.55 -12.60
CA MET A 355 6.71 1.66 -14.05
C MET A 355 5.44 2.13 -14.73
N ALA A 356 5.45 3.38 -15.21
CA ALA A 356 4.26 4.07 -15.69
C ALA A 356 4.25 4.19 -17.22
N GLY A 357 3.83 3.14 -17.91
CA GLY A 357 3.78 3.08 -19.37
C GLY A 357 2.93 4.15 -20.03
N GLN A 358 1.91 4.64 -19.33
CA GLN A 358 1.01 5.69 -19.79
C GLN A 358 1.69 7.05 -20.01
N THR A 359 2.91 7.24 -19.51
CA THR A 359 3.68 8.49 -19.70
C THR A 359 4.32 8.59 -21.08
N ALA A 360 4.57 7.45 -21.75
CA ALA A 360 5.24 7.41 -23.03
C ALA A 360 4.46 8.20 -24.11
N PRO A 361 5.14 8.92 -25.02
CA PRO A 361 4.48 9.56 -26.16
C PRO A 361 4.10 8.56 -27.27
N GLY A 362 3.34 9.02 -28.27
CA GLY A 362 3.01 8.25 -29.46
C GLY A 362 2.12 7.04 -29.16
N LYS A 363 2.45 5.85 -29.70
CA LYS A 363 1.74 4.59 -29.41
C LYS A 363 2.18 3.94 -28.08
N GLY A 364 3.06 4.59 -27.32
CA GLY A 364 3.62 4.07 -26.07
C GLY A 364 4.81 3.12 -26.28
N ILE A 365 5.06 2.25 -25.29
CA ILE A 365 6.17 1.30 -25.30
C ILE A 365 5.69 -0.12 -25.60
N ALA A 366 6.40 -0.80 -26.50
CA ALA A 366 6.35 -2.24 -26.69
C ALA A 366 7.72 -2.87 -26.44
N ILE A 367 7.76 -3.97 -25.70
CA ILE A 367 8.98 -4.69 -25.36
C ILE A 367 8.98 -6.04 -26.07
N GLN A 368 10.07 -6.37 -26.77
CA GLN A 368 10.28 -7.66 -27.44
C GLN A 368 11.67 -8.23 -27.13
N GLY A 369 11.93 -9.48 -27.51
CA GLY A 369 13.20 -10.15 -27.22
C GLY A 369 13.16 -10.95 -25.93
N TRP A 370 14.09 -10.69 -25.01
CA TRP A 370 14.16 -11.34 -23.72
C TRP A 370 13.10 -10.82 -22.71
N PRO A 371 12.67 -11.67 -21.76
CA PRO A 371 11.63 -11.33 -20.79
C PRO A 371 12.03 -10.20 -19.83
N VAL A 372 11.02 -9.45 -19.39
CA VAL A 372 11.11 -8.43 -18.36
C VAL A 372 10.12 -8.81 -17.25
N GLY A 373 10.60 -9.03 -16.03
CA GLY A 373 9.73 -9.49 -14.95
C GLY A 373 10.36 -9.44 -13.58
N LEU A 374 9.53 -9.68 -12.57
CA LEU A 374 9.94 -9.66 -11.17
C LEU A 374 10.51 -11.01 -10.74
N THR A 375 11.43 -10.98 -9.79
CA THR A 375 12.01 -12.15 -9.15
C THR A 375 12.30 -11.80 -7.69
N GLY A 376 11.34 -12.04 -6.81
CA GLY A 376 11.46 -11.71 -5.39
C GLY A 376 11.32 -10.22 -5.07
N ALA A 377 10.70 -9.43 -5.97
CA ALA A 377 10.47 -8.00 -5.76
C ALA A 377 9.30 -7.75 -4.80
N SER A 378 9.23 -6.56 -4.18
CA SER A 378 8.06 -6.20 -3.37
C SER A 378 7.66 -4.74 -3.58
N ASP A 379 6.37 -4.43 -3.38
CA ASP A 379 5.85 -3.07 -3.55
C ASP A 379 6.07 -2.53 -4.97
N ILE A 380 5.63 -3.30 -5.97
CA ILE A 380 5.79 -2.95 -7.38
C ILE A 380 4.45 -2.57 -8.01
N ILE A 381 4.43 -1.50 -8.81
CA ILE A 381 3.29 -1.07 -9.61
C ILE A 381 3.71 -0.98 -11.07
N PHE A 382 3.23 -1.87 -11.94
CA PHE A 382 3.41 -1.72 -13.40
C PHE A 382 2.07 -1.42 -14.06
N ARG A 383 2.03 -0.40 -14.91
CA ARG A 383 0.83 -0.01 -15.65
C ARG A 383 1.10 0.26 -17.12
N HIS A 384 0.17 -0.14 -17.99
CA HIS A 384 0.18 0.19 -19.42
C HIS A 384 1.44 -0.21 -20.19
N ILE A 385 2.05 -1.34 -19.84
CA ILE A 385 3.22 -1.90 -20.53
C ILE A 385 2.81 -3.05 -21.46
N ARG A 386 3.47 -3.12 -22.61
CA ARG A 386 3.32 -4.23 -23.57
C ARG A 386 4.57 -5.10 -23.60
N VAL A 387 4.42 -6.40 -23.46
CA VAL A 387 5.51 -7.38 -23.60
C VAL A 387 5.11 -8.45 -24.58
N ARG A 388 5.79 -8.46 -25.73
CA ARG A 388 5.62 -9.44 -26.81
C ARG A 388 6.98 -9.94 -27.25
N PRO A 389 7.57 -10.94 -26.56
CA PRO A 389 8.91 -11.44 -26.84
C PRO A 389 9.11 -11.83 -28.30
N GLY A 390 8.12 -12.52 -28.89
CA GLY A 390 8.19 -13.08 -30.23
C GLY A 390 9.30 -14.12 -30.37
N SER A 391 9.68 -14.43 -31.60
CA SER A 391 10.76 -15.37 -31.89
C SER A 391 12.15 -14.74 -31.94
N ILE A 392 12.30 -13.47 -31.53
CA ILE A 392 13.52 -12.65 -31.63
C ILE A 392 14.76 -13.31 -31.02
N THR A 393 14.63 -13.94 -29.85
CA THR A 393 15.76 -14.61 -29.17
C THR A 393 16.03 -16.01 -29.72
N ASN A 394 15.05 -16.58 -30.43
CA ASN A 394 14.97 -17.99 -30.80
C ASN A 394 15.00 -18.99 -29.61
N GLU A 395 14.96 -18.49 -28.38
CA GLU A 395 14.94 -19.29 -27.15
C GLU A 395 13.51 -19.56 -26.68
N THR A 396 13.36 -20.46 -25.72
CA THR A 396 12.12 -20.62 -24.96
C THR A 396 12.09 -19.59 -23.86
N VAL A 397 11.22 -18.59 -24.00
CA VAL A 397 11.11 -17.49 -23.04
C VAL A 397 9.66 -17.24 -22.65
N ASP A 398 9.50 -16.87 -21.39
CA ASP A 398 8.28 -16.30 -20.84
C ASP A 398 8.07 -14.87 -21.37
N GLY A 399 6.88 -14.31 -21.12
CA GLY A 399 6.60 -12.89 -21.29
C GLY A 399 7.07 -12.06 -20.08
N MET A 400 6.14 -11.77 -19.19
CA MET A 400 6.32 -10.96 -17.99
C MET A 400 5.87 -11.74 -16.75
N GLY A 401 6.27 -11.37 -15.54
CA GLY A 401 5.80 -12.09 -14.36
C GLY A 401 6.07 -11.41 -13.03
N MET A 402 5.47 -11.97 -11.98
CA MET A 402 5.53 -11.54 -10.58
C MET A 402 6.13 -12.64 -9.68
N GLN A 403 7.07 -13.44 -10.21
CA GLN A 403 7.64 -14.56 -9.48
C GLN A 403 8.21 -14.13 -8.12
N GLY A 404 7.85 -14.83 -7.06
CA GLY A 404 8.33 -14.55 -5.70
C GLY A 404 7.92 -13.19 -5.14
N SER A 405 7.01 -12.46 -5.80
CA SER A 405 6.75 -11.07 -5.47
C SER A 405 5.72 -10.90 -4.37
N ASP A 406 5.80 -9.80 -3.62
CA ASP A 406 4.85 -9.46 -2.55
C ASP A 406 4.38 -8.01 -2.68
N TYR A 407 3.17 -7.72 -2.20
CA TYR A 407 2.49 -6.43 -2.32
C TYR A 407 2.70 -5.76 -3.68
N SER A 408 2.37 -6.44 -4.76
CA SER A 408 2.64 -5.94 -6.11
C SER A 408 1.40 -5.98 -6.98
N ILE A 409 1.29 -5.06 -7.93
CA ILE A 409 0.14 -4.93 -8.82
C ILE A 409 0.54 -4.63 -10.25
N PHE A 410 0.02 -5.44 -11.18
CA PHE A 410 0.06 -5.17 -12.61
C PHE A 410 -1.36 -4.80 -13.07
N ASP A 411 -1.50 -3.61 -13.65
CA ASP A 411 -2.78 -3.06 -14.12
C ASP A 411 -2.69 -2.61 -15.57
N ARG A 412 -3.63 -3.07 -16.41
CA ARG A 412 -3.70 -2.66 -17.83
C ARG A 412 -2.40 -2.89 -18.61
N CYS A 413 -1.67 -3.96 -18.32
CA CYS A 413 -0.58 -4.44 -19.16
C CYS A 413 -1.12 -5.38 -20.26
N SER A 414 -0.42 -5.46 -21.39
CA SER A 414 -0.71 -6.41 -22.46
C SER A 414 0.47 -7.34 -22.69
N MET A 415 0.23 -8.64 -22.69
CA MET A 415 1.22 -9.69 -22.89
C MET A 415 0.80 -10.59 -24.04
N GLY A 416 1.76 -11.06 -24.82
CA GLY A 416 1.50 -12.00 -25.90
C GLY A 416 2.76 -12.56 -26.51
N TRP A 417 2.64 -13.48 -27.47
CA TRP A 417 3.75 -14.00 -28.28
C TRP A 417 4.95 -14.54 -27.46
N ALA A 418 4.71 -15.03 -26.24
CA ALA A 418 5.69 -15.82 -25.50
C ALA A 418 5.69 -17.27 -26.00
N LYS A 419 6.84 -17.95 -25.92
CA LYS A 419 6.99 -19.36 -26.34
C LYS A 419 6.69 -20.35 -25.22
N ASP A 420 6.95 -19.98 -23.97
CA ASP A 420 6.59 -20.76 -22.77
C ASP A 420 5.23 -20.26 -22.24
N GLU A 421 5.23 -19.31 -21.31
CA GLU A 421 4.02 -18.69 -20.76
C GLU A 421 4.08 -17.17 -20.86
N CYS A 422 2.96 -16.51 -21.19
CA CYS A 422 2.93 -15.05 -21.27
C CYS A 422 3.03 -14.38 -19.90
N PHE A 423 2.46 -15.00 -18.86
CA PHE A 423 2.52 -14.52 -17.50
C PHE A 423 2.85 -15.61 -16.48
N SER A 424 3.71 -15.29 -15.50
CA SER A 424 3.98 -16.19 -14.38
C SER A 424 4.08 -15.46 -13.04
N SER A 425 3.40 -15.96 -12.01
CA SER A 425 3.49 -15.45 -10.63
C SER A 425 3.90 -16.51 -9.60
N ARG A 426 4.54 -17.60 -10.04
CA ARG A 426 4.97 -18.70 -9.17
C ARG A 426 5.63 -18.19 -7.88
N SER A 427 5.21 -18.76 -6.75
CA SER A 427 5.72 -18.43 -5.40
C SER A 427 5.51 -16.97 -4.97
N ALA A 428 4.61 -16.22 -5.62
CA ALA A 428 4.21 -14.91 -5.13
C ALA A 428 3.52 -15.02 -3.75
N TYR A 429 3.47 -13.91 -3.04
CA TYR A 429 2.75 -13.74 -1.78
C TYR A 429 1.44 -12.99 -2.05
N ASN A 430 1.37 -11.68 -1.76
CA ASN A 430 0.15 -10.88 -1.93
C ASN A 430 0.22 -10.04 -3.21
N ILE A 431 -0.51 -10.44 -4.26
CA ILE A 431 -0.43 -9.76 -5.56
C ILE A 431 -1.80 -9.48 -6.19
N THR A 432 -1.84 -8.51 -7.10
CA THR A 432 -2.98 -8.26 -7.98
C THR A 432 -2.54 -8.23 -9.44
N PHE A 433 -3.25 -8.97 -10.29
CA PHE A 433 -3.19 -8.90 -11.75
C PHE A 433 -4.59 -8.50 -12.24
N GLN A 434 -4.77 -7.21 -12.51
CA GLN A 434 -6.08 -6.65 -12.85
C GLN A 434 -6.14 -5.97 -14.21
N ARG A 435 -7.27 -6.14 -14.92
CA ARG A 435 -7.53 -5.44 -16.19
C ARG A 435 -6.41 -5.60 -17.22
N ASN A 436 -5.69 -6.71 -17.18
CA ASN A 436 -4.63 -7.00 -18.13
C ASN A 436 -5.16 -7.79 -19.33
N MET A 437 -4.39 -7.81 -20.41
CA MET A 437 -4.64 -8.65 -21.56
C MET A 437 -3.51 -9.66 -21.73
N ILE A 438 -3.86 -10.93 -21.93
CA ILE A 438 -2.94 -11.97 -22.41
C ILE A 438 -3.52 -12.50 -23.71
N SER A 439 -2.77 -12.44 -24.80
CA SER A 439 -3.27 -12.91 -26.09
C SER A 439 -2.22 -13.54 -26.95
N GLU A 440 -2.62 -14.56 -27.72
CA GLU A 440 -1.77 -15.22 -28.71
C GLU A 440 -0.40 -15.69 -28.16
N PRO A 441 -0.32 -16.42 -27.03
CA PRO A 441 0.90 -17.18 -26.76
C PRO A 441 1.20 -18.11 -27.95
N LEU A 442 2.48 -18.23 -28.33
CA LEU A 442 2.84 -18.94 -29.56
C LEU A 442 2.64 -20.45 -29.40
N ASN A 443 1.81 -21.06 -30.25
CA ASN A 443 1.32 -22.41 -30.03
C ASN A 443 2.34 -23.51 -30.39
N VAL A 444 2.57 -23.78 -31.67
CA VAL A 444 3.55 -24.78 -32.15
C VAL A 444 4.86 -24.07 -32.54
N ALA A 445 5.50 -23.47 -31.54
CA ALA A 445 6.62 -22.54 -31.72
C ALA A 445 8.03 -23.15 -31.50
N GLY A 446 8.12 -24.48 -31.38
CA GLY A 446 9.40 -25.19 -31.17
C GLY A 446 9.98 -24.99 -29.77
N HIS A 447 9.17 -25.25 -28.75
CA HIS A 447 9.56 -25.19 -27.34
C HIS A 447 10.68 -26.21 -27.02
N GLN A 448 11.77 -25.77 -26.40
CA GLN A 448 13.00 -26.58 -26.25
C GLN A 448 12.84 -27.82 -25.35
N ASN A 449 11.95 -27.75 -24.36
CA ASN A 449 11.70 -28.86 -23.43
C ASN A 449 10.69 -29.91 -23.94
N TYR A 450 10.10 -29.73 -25.13
CA TYR A 450 9.08 -30.65 -25.67
C TYR A 450 9.44 -31.14 -27.08
N PRO A 451 8.88 -32.29 -27.51
CA PRO A 451 9.06 -32.77 -28.87
C PRO A 451 8.59 -31.74 -29.92
N PRO A 452 9.24 -31.68 -31.10
CA PRO A 452 8.78 -30.83 -32.21
C PRO A 452 7.31 -31.10 -32.55
N GLY A 453 6.55 -30.03 -32.81
CA GLY A 453 5.12 -30.13 -33.09
C GLY A 453 4.21 -30.07 -31.85
N THR A 454 4.78 -29.98 -30.64
CA THR A 454 3.98 -29.83 -29.41
C THR A 454 3.34 -28.45 -29.36
N ALA A 455 2.01 -28.42 -29.20
CA ALA A 455 1.22 -27.23 -28.93
C ALA A 455 1.45 -26.77 -27.47
N HIS A 456 1.98 -25.57 -27.30
CA HIS A 456 2.38 -24.99 -26.00
C HIS A 456 2.00 -23.50 -25.89
N GLY A 457 0.95 -23.06 -26.57
CA GLY A 457 0.49 -21.67 -26.51
C GLY A 457 -0.23 -21.38 -25.19
N TYR A 458 0.52 -21.18 -24.11
CA TYR A 458 -0.01 -21.09 -22.74
C TYR A 458 -0.11 -19.65 -22.22
N SER A 459 -1.26 -19.30 -21.64
CA SER A 459 -1.48 -17.93 -21.14
C SER A 459 -0.68 -17.67 -19.87
N ALA A 460 -0.95 -18.41 -18.79
CA ALA A 460 -0.38 -18.08 -17.49
C ALA A 460 -0.23 -19.23 -16.51
N THR A 461 0.84 -19.16 -15.70
CA THR A 461 0.89 -19.82 -14.39
C THR A 461 0.65 -18.81 -13.26
N ILE A 462 -0.37 -19.04 -12.43
CA ILE A 462 -0.74 -18.16 -11.33
C ILE A 462 -0.51 -18.77 -9.95
N SER A 463 -0.03 -17.95 -9.02
CA SER A 463 0.28 -18.34 -7.64
C SER A 463 0.20 -17.10 -6.72
N GLY A 464 0.23 -17.33 -5.42
CA GLY A 464 0.10 -16.32 -4.38
C GLY A 464 -0.12 -16.99 -3.03
N ASP A 465 0.48 -16.49 -1.95
CA ASP A 465 -0.09 -16.73 -0.61
C ASP A 465 -1.55 -16.27 -0.63
N ILE A 466 -1.80 -15.08 -1.19
CA ILE A 466 -3.09 -14.71 -1.79
C ILE A 466 -2.88 -13.91 -3.08
N GLY A 467 -3.27 -14.47 -4.23
CA GLY A 467 -3.20 -13.81 -5.54
C GLY A 467 -4.58 -13.42 -6.08
N SER A 468 -4.78 -12.14 -6.41
CA SER A 468 -6.01 -11.63 -7.07
C SER A 468 -5.83 -11.51 -8.57
N PHE A 469 -6.63 -12.23 -9.35
CA PHE A 469 -6.64 -12.24 -10.82
C PHE A 469 -8.04 -11.88 -11.29
N HIS A 470 -8.25 -10.61 -11.64
CA HIS A 470 -9.59 -10.14 -11.97
C HIS A 470 -9.68 -9.18 -13.15
N HIS A 471 -10.81 -9.23 -13.85
CA HIS A 471 -11.11 -8.35 -14.98
C HIS A 471 -10.11 -8.45 -16.14
N ASN A 472 -9.41 -9.59 -16.27
CA ASN A 472 -8.44 -9.78 -17.34
C ASN A 472 -9.11 -10.38 -18.58
N LEU A 473 -8.57 -10.05 -19.77
CA LEU A 473 -8.93 -10.67 -21.04
C LEU A 473 -7.83 -11.62 -21.47
N LEU A 474 -8.15 -12.90 -21.57
CA LEU A 474 -7.27 -13.95 -22.08
C LEU A 474 -7.86 -14.47 -23.39
N ALA A 475 -7.10 -14.42 -24.48
CA ALA A 475 -7.65 -14.78 -25.79
C ALA A 475 -6.67 -15.56 -26.65
N HIS A 476 -7.22 -16.49 -27.43
CA HIS A 476 -6.48 -17.20 -28.46
C HIS A 476 -5.25 -17.95 -27.91
N ALA A 477 -5.48 -18.79 -26.91
CA ALA A 477 -4.46 -19.63 -26.29
C ALA A 477 -4.83 -21.11 -26.40
N GLU A 478 -3.85 -21.98 -26.58
CA GLU A 478 -4.06 -23.43 -26.57
C GLU A 478 -4.49 -23.92 -25.18
N GLY A 479 -3.86 -23.34 -24.17
CA GLY A 479 -3.73 -23.94 -22.86
C GLY A 479 -3.65 -22.92 -21.73
N ARG A 480 -3.85 -23.38 -20.50
CA ARG A 480 -3.46 -22.66 -19.28
C ARG A 480 -3.96 -21.22 -19.29
N SER A 481 -5.25 -21.03 -19.57
CA SER A 481 -5.90 -19.75 -19.30
C SER A 481 -5.55 -19.35 -17.87
N TRP A 482 -5.71 -20.28 -16.93
CA TRP A 482 -4.98 -20.30 -15.67
C TRP A 482 -4.42 -21.69 -15.37
N SER A 483 -3.10 -21.78 -15.20
CA SER A 483 -2.47 -22.90 -14.50
C SER A 483 -2.24 -22.51 -13.04
N MET A 484 -2.90 -23.17 -12.11
CA MET A 484 -2.73 -22.90 -10.69
C MET A 484 -1.43 -23.55 -10.21
N GLY A 485 -0.45 -22.72 -9.89
CA GLY A 485 0.85 -23.09 -9.37
C GLY A 485 0.98 -22.79 -7.88
N GLY A 486 0.01 -23.22 -7.05
CA GLY A 486 -0.02 -22.96 -5.61
C GLY A 486 1.25 -23.41 -4.87
N GLY A 487 1.91 -24.43 -5.41
CA GLY A 487 3.15 -24.95 -4.84
C GLY A 487 2.91 -25.65 -3.51
N VAL A 488 3.93 -25.65 -2.64
CA VAL A 488 3.83 -26.22 -1.30
C VAL A 488 4.35 -25.25 -0.24
N ASP A 489 3.80 -25.37 0.96
CA ASP A 489 4.22 -24.60 2.13
C ASP A 489 5.49 -25.18 2.77
N ALA A 490 5.91 -24.62 3.91
CA ALA A 490 7.10 -25.07 4.64
C ALA A 490 6.98 -26.51 5.17
N ASP A 491 5.76 -27.02 5.35
CA ASP A 491 5.47 -28.39 5.79
C ASP A 491 5.30 -29.36 4.60
N GLY A 492 5.44 -28.86 3.37
CA GLY A 492 5.29 -29.63 2.14
C GLY A 492 3.83 -29.89 1.74
N SER A 493 2.87 -29.19 2.35
CA SER A 493 1.45 -29.28 2.01
C SER A 493 1.09 -28.34 0.87
N PHE A 494 0.04 -28.63 0.11
CA PHE A 494 -0.51 -27.70 -0.90
C PHE A 494 -0.65 -26.29 -0.32
N ALA A 495 -0.13 -25.32 -1.06
CA ALA A 495 -0.15 -23.92 -0.66
C ALA A 495 -0.91 -23.06 -1.67
N GLY A 496 -1.02 -21.80 -1.27
CA GLY A 496 -1.52 -20.70 -2.08
C GLY A 496 -3.03 -20.55 -2.04
N ARG A 497 -3.47 -19.30 -2.21
CA ARG A 497 -4.89 -18.95 -2.26
C ARG A 497 -5.13 -18.02 -3.42
N LEU A 498 -6.09 -18.32 -4.28
CA LEU A 498 -6.26 -17.59 -5.54
C LEU A 498 -7.68 -17.08 -5.68
N ASP A 499 -7.82 -15.80 -5.99
CA ASP A 499 -9.08 -15.16 -6.34
C ASP A 499 -9.11 -14.92 -7.85
N MET A 500 -9.82 -15.78 -8.58
CA MET A 500 -10.02 -15.72 -10.02
C MET A 500 -11.45 -15.27 -10.29
N ARG A 501 -11.65 -13.97 -10.52
CA ARG A 501 -13.00 -13.43 -10.76
C ARG A 501 -13.14 -12.50 -11.94
N ASN A 502 -14.33 -12.49 -12.54
CA ASN A 502 -14.67 -11.53 -13.59
C ASN A 502 -13.66 -11.51 -14.75
N ASN A 503 -12.95 -12.61 -15.00
CA ASN A 503 -12.06 -12.72 -16.15
C ASN A 503 -12.86 -13.15 -17.38
N VAL A 504 -12.45 -12.69 -18.55
CA VAL A 504 -12.98 -13.16 -19.83
C VAL A 504 -11.90 -13.99 -20.53
N VAL A 505 -12.25 -15.21 -20.90
CA VAL A 505 -11.40 -16.13 -21.63
C VAL A 505 -12.07 -16.47 -22.96
N TYR A 506 -11.35 -16.34 -24.07
CA TYR A 506 -11.88 -16.55 -25.42
C TYR A 506 -10.99 -17.43 -26.29
N ASN A 507 -11.62 -18.30 -27.09
CA ASN A 507 -10.96 -19.14 -28.10
C ASN A 507 -9.79 -19.96 -27.53
N PHE A 508 -10.07 -20.73 -26.47
CA PHE A 508 -9.13 -21.68 -25.88
C PHE A 508 -9.09 -23.00 -26.65
N GLY A 509 -7.94 -23.67 -26.68
CA GLY A 509 -7.74 -24.98 -27.31
C GLY A 509 -8.22 -26.15 -26.45
N HIS A 510 -7.44 -27.24 -26.41
CA HIS A 510 -7.85 -28.49 -25.73
C HIS A 510 -7.68 -28.45 -24.20
N ARG A 511 -7.16 -27.37 -23.62
CA ARG A 511 -6.81 -27.29 -22.19
C ARG A 511 -7.13 -25.92 -21.58
N VAL A 512 -8.27 -25.75 -20.93
CA VAL A 512 -8.67 -24.44 -20.39
C VAL A 512 -7.91 -24.02 -19.12
N ASN A 513 -8.24 -24.61 -17.96
CA ASN A 513 -7.57 -24.39 -16.68
C ASN A 513 -7.04 -25.72 -16.12
N ASP A 514 -5.99 -25.66 -15.33
CA ASP A 514 -5.31 -26.84 -14.76
C ASP A 514 -4.47 -26.52 -13.52
N GLY A 515 -3.83 -27.55 -12.95
CA GLY A 515 -3.02 -27.43 -11.75
C GLY A 515 -3.85 -27.49 -10.46
N GLY A 516 -3.27 -26.95 -9.38
CA GLY A 516 -3.79 -27.08 -8.04
C GLY A 516 -3.38 -25.94 -7.12
N VAL A 517 -4.26 -25.62 -6.16
CA VAL A 517 -4.03 -24.61 -5.12
C VAL A 517 -4.77 -25.00 -3.85
N HIS A 518 -4.31 -24.53 -2.69
CA HIS A 518 -4.95 -24.88 -1.42
C HIS A 518 -6.41 -24.39 -1.36
N GLU A 519 -6.64 -23.11 -1.67
CA GLU A 519 -7.99 -22.53 -1.74
C GLU A 519 -8.15 -21.64 -2.98
N GLY A 520 -9.15 -21.92 -3.82
CA GLY A 520 -9.44 -21.13 -5.03
C GLY A 520 -10.86 -20.57 -5.05
N LEU A 521 -10.99 -19.27 -5.28
CA LEU A 521 -12.28 -18.62 -5.59
C LEU A 521 -12.38 -18.46 -7.11
N PHE A 522 -13.37 -19.09 -7.73
CA PHE A 522 -13.62 -19.06 -9.16
C PHE A 522 -15.01 -18.48 -9.44
N VAL A 523 -15.09 -17.15 -9.56
CA VAL A 523 -16.35 -16.40 -9.42
C VAL A 523 -16.63 -15.52 -10.64
N ASN A 524 -17.82 -15.65 -11.23
CA ASN A 524 -18.34 -14.76 -12.26
C ASN A 524 -17.40 -14.56 -13.47
N ASN A 525 -16.66 -15.59 -13.86
CA ASN A 525 -15.82 -15.58 -15.05
C ASN A 525 -16.63 -15.94 -16.30
N VAL A 526 -16.18 -15.43 -17.46
CA VAL A 526 -16.75 -15.75 -18.77
C VAL A 526 -15.76 -16.57 -19.56
N TYR A 527 -16.14 -17.80 -19.90
CA TYR A 527 -15.37 -18.66 -20.80
C TYR A 527 -16.13 -18.78 -22.12
N LYS A 528 -15.82 -17.93 -23.09
CA LYS A 528 -16.49 -17.91 -24.38
C LYS A 528 -15.77 -18.84 -25.36
N GLN A 529 -16.47 -19.87 -25.83
CA GLN A 529 -15.97 -20.73 -26.90
C GLN A 529 -15.69 -19.90 -28.16
N GLY A 530 -14.55 -20.17 -28.79
CA GLY A 530 -14.21 -19.66 -30.11
C GLY A 530 -14.06 -20.80 -31.13
N PRO A 531 -13.67 -20.47 -32.37
CA PRO A 531 -13.39 -21.43 -33.44
C PRO A 531 -12.48 -22.63 -33.09
N ALA A 532 -11.52 -22.46 -32.18
CA ALA A 532 -10.62 -23.53 -31.73
C ALA A 532 -11.16 -24.32 -30.52
N SER A 533 -12.26 -23.86 -29.91
CA SER A 533 -12.76 -24.39 -28.63
C SER A 533 -13.80 -25.48 -28.83
N ASN A 534 -13.65 -26.58 -28.07
CA ASN A 534 -14.64 -27.65 -28.01
C ASN A 534 -15.00 -28.09 -26.58
N LEU A 535 -14.36 -27.55 -25.54
CA LEU A 535 -14.64 -27.89 -24.14
C LEU A 535 -15.93 -27.22 -23.67
N THR A 536 -16.71 -27.92 -22.86
CA THR A 536 -18.00 -27.46 -22.30
C THR A 536 -17.95 -27.23 -20.78
N TYR A 537 -16.75 -27.01 -20.24
CA TYR A 537 -16.51 -26.65 -18.84
C TYR A 537 -15.52 -25.49 -18.76
N ALA A 538 -15.62 -24.68 -17.71
CA ALA A 538 -14.68 -23.58 -17.49
C ALA A 538 -13.49 -24.03 -16.64
N PHE A 539 -13.70 -24.80 -15.58
CA PHE A 539 -12.68 -25.13 -14.59
C PHE A 539 -12.59 -26.63 -14.31
N LYS A 540 -11.36 -27.15 -14.30
CA LYS A 540 -11.05 -28.54 -13.98
C LYS A 540 -10.04 -28.56 -12.83
N ALA A 541 -10.52 -28.85 -11.63
CA ALA A 541 -9.68 -29.06 -10.45
C ALA A 541 -8.95 -30.40 -10.57
N GLN A 542 -7.62 -30.39 -10.65
CA GLN A 542 -6.83 -31.62 -10.88
C GLN A 542 -6.31 -32.22 -9.57
N TYR A 543 -6.75 -33.43 -9.25
CA TYR A 543 -6.24 -34.22 -8.14
C TYR A 543 -5.40 -35.37 -8.69
N GLU A 544 -4.14 -35.06 -9.01
CA GLU A 544 -3.21 -35.93 -9.74
C GLU A 544 -1.93 -36.30 -8.98
N ASP A 545 -1.68 -35.66 -7.83
CA ASP A 545 -0.57 -35.97 -6.94
C ASP A 545 -1.06 -36.27 -5.51
N SER A 546 -0.22 -36.95 -4.73
CA SER A 546 -0.51 -37.31 -3.33
C SER A 546 0.25 -36.40 -2.36
N LEU A 547 0.34 -35.11 -2.69
CA LEU A 547 0.93 -34.11 -1.80
C LEU A 547 0.05 -33.93 -0.54
N PRO A 548 0.65 -33.68 0.64
CA PRO A 548 -0.08 -33.32 1.85
C PRO A 548 -0.96 -32.07 1.69
N GLY A 549 -1.91 -31.87 2.61
CA GLY A 549 -2.83 -30.72 2.59
C GLY A 549 -4.11 -30.97 1.80
N THR A 550 -4.80 -29.88 1.45
CA THR A 550 -6.07 -29.91 0.70
C THR A 550 -5.99 -29.02 -0.52
N GLN A 551 -6.79 -29.32 -1.54
CA GLN A 551 -7.09 -28.42 -2.66
C GLN A 551 -8.61 -28.23 -2.73
N GLN A 552 -9.09 -27.00 -2.48
CA GLN A 552 -10.50 -26.72 -2.24
C GLN A 552 -10.94 -25.46 -3.01
N TYR A 553 -12.19 -25.43 -3.45
CA TYR A 553 -12.67 -24.46 -4.41
C TYR A 553 -14.05 -23.92 -4.05
N TYR A 554 -14.24 -22.63 -4.30
CA TYR A 554 -15.54 -21.95 -4.31
C TYR A 554 -15.84 -21.59 -5.76
N CYS A 555 -16.91 -22.13 -6.34
CA CYS A 555 -17.27 -21.91 -7.74
C CYS A 555 -18.69 -21.36 -7.87
N GLN A 556 -18.80 -20.11 -8.34
CA GLN A 556 -20.08 -19.40 -8.40
C GLN A 556 -20.21 -18.52 -9.65
N GLY A 557 -21.40 -18.53 -10.27
CA GLY A 557 -21.84 -17.52 -11.22
C GLY A 557 -21.04 -17.42 -12.51
N ASN A 558 -20.24 -18.42 -12.86
CA ASN A 558 -19.49 -18.43 -14.11
C ASN A 558 -20.42 -18.73 -15.29
N MET A 559 -20.04 -18.25 -16.47
CA MET A 559 -20.80 -18.45 -17.69
C MET A 559 -19.92 -18.94 -18.85
N MET A 560 -20.51 -19.78 -19.70
CA MET A 560 -20.00 -20.16 -20.99
C MET A 560 -21.14 -20.02 -22.00
N PRO A 561 -21.24 -18.87 -22.71
CA PRO A 561 -22.33 -18.61 -23.63
C PRO A 561 -22.61 -19.77 -24.59
N GLY A 562 -23.84 -20.26 -24.61
CA GLY A 562 -24.25 -21.41 -25.43
C GLY A 562 -24.12 -22.78 -24.75
N VAL A 563 -23.52 -22.86 -23.56
CA VAL A 563 -23.37 -24.09 -22.77
C VAL A 563 -24.04 -23.96 -21.40
N PHE A 564 -23.63 -23.00 -20.58
CA PHE A 564 -24.22 -22.67 -19.28
C PHE A 564 -24.13 -21.18 -18.99
N ASP A 565 -25.00 -20.67 -18.12
CA ASP A 565 -25.03 -19.27 -17.69
C ASP A 565 -24.71 -19.11 -16.20
N GLU A 566 -24.62 -17.85 -15.75
CA GLU A 566 -24.31 -17.50 -14.37
C GLU A 566 -25.36 -17.97 -13.34
N ASN A 567 -26.57 -18.33 -13.78
CA ASN A 567 -27.63 -18.86 -12.91
C ASN A 567 -27.72 -20.40 -12.94
N SER A 568 -26.91 -21.04 -13.79
CA SER A 568 -26.84 -22.49 -13.93
C SER A 568 -26.17 -23.12 -12.71
N VAL A 569 -26.43 -24.41 -12.48
CA VAL A 569 -25.71 -25.20 -11.47
C VAL A 569 -24.22 -25.23 -11.84
N GLN A 570 -23.37 -24.74 -10.95
CA GLN A 570 -21.96 -24.51 -11.24
C GLN A 570 -21.10 -25.79 -11.09
N TYR A 571 -21.51 -26.70 -10.20
CA TYR A 571 -20.94 -28.03 -10.02
C TYR A 571 -22.00 -28.98 -9.43
N VAL A 572 -21.81 -30.30 -9.58
CA VAL A 572 -22.72 -31.33 -9.04
C VAL A 572 -22.00 -32.16 -7.98
N ASP A 573 -22.69 -32.48 -6.89
CA ASP A 573 -22.15 -33.15 -5.70
C ASP A 573 -20.91 -32.41 -5.16
N ASP A 574 -19.80 -33.12 -4.93
CA ASP A 574 -18.49 -32.56 -4.55
C ASP A 574 -17.61 -32.31 -5.79
N GLY A 575 -18.23 -31.96 -6.92
CA GLY A 575 -17.57 -31.85 -8.23
C GLY A 575 -17.23 -33.19 -8.89
N LEU A 576 -17.70 -34.32 -8.35
CA LEU A 576 -17.39 -35.67 -8.85
C LEU A 576 -18.26 -36.09 -10.04
N GLY A 577 -19.36 -35.39 -10.29
CA GLY A 577 -20.18 -35.58 -11.47
C GLY A 577 -19.59 -34.81 -12.64
N GLN A 578 -18.93 -35.49 -13.58
CA GLN A 578 -18.69 -34.93 -14.91
C GLN A 578 -19.96 -35.12 -15.75
N ASP A 579 -21.01 -34.40 -15.39
CA ASP A 579 -22.10 -34.18 -16.33
C ASP A 579 -21.64 -33.06 -17.26
N SER A 580 -21.75 -33.26 -18.58
CA SER A 580 -21.47 -32.18 -19.53
C SER A 580 -22.27 -30.93 -19.14
N ASP A 581 -21.67 -29.75 -19.31
CA ASP A 581 -22.33 -28.45 -19.15
C ASP A 581 -22.37 -27.87 -17.72
N VAL A 582 -21.41 -28.25 -16.86
CA VAL A 582 -21.13 -27.56 -15.58
C VAL A 582 -19.91 -26.65 -15.67
N ALA A 583 -19.88 -25.59 -14.85
CA ALA A 583 -18.74 -24.66 -14.82
C ALA A 583 -17.47 -25.30 -14.26
N CYS A 584 -17.60 -26.05 -13.16
CA CYS A 584 -16.50 -26.58 -12.37
C CYS A 584 -16.69 -28.07 -12.06
N TRP A 585 -15.61 -28.84 -12.16
CA TRP A 585 -15.60 -30.25 -11.74
C TRP A 585 -14.22 -30.69 -11.23
N ALA A 586 -14.20 -31.80 -10.50
CA ALA A 586 -13.01 -32.42 -9.92
C ALA A 586 -12.54 -33.63 -10.72
N ASP A 587 -11.36 -33.51 -11.32
CA ASP A 587 -10.67 -34.56 -12.06
C ASP A 587 -9.76 -35.35 -11.10
N VAL A 588 -10.32 -36.41 -10.50
CA VAL A 588 -9.62 -37.26 -9.52
C VAL A 588 -9.00 -38.46 -10.20
N SER A 589 -7.67 -38.44 -10.34
CA SER A 589 -6.89 -39.51 -10.97
C SER A 589 -6.01 -40.30 -9.99
N ILE A 590 -5.86 -39.84 -8.75
CA ILE A 590 -5.07 -40.52 -7.71
C ILE A 590 -5.84 -41.59 -6.94
N SER A 591 -5.09 -42.57 -6.41
CA SER A 591 -5.61 -43.66 -5.58
C SER A 591 -4.75 -43.84 -4.31
N PRO A 592 -5.36 -43.80 -3.09
CA PRO A 592 -6.77 -43.55 -2.84
C PRO A 592 -7.16 -42.10 -3.17
N ALA A 593 -8.41 -41.90 -3.57
CA ALA A 593 -8.95 -40.56 -3.80
C ALA A 593 -8.92 -39.71 -2.51
N PRO A 594 -8.75 -38.38 -2.61
CA PRO A 594 -8.83 -37.48 -1.46
C PRO A 594 -10.20 -37.59 -0.77
N THR A 595 -10.17 -37.60 0.57
CA THR A 595 -11.38 -37.75 1.40
C THR A 595 -11.96 -36.43 1.89
N TYR A 596 -11.24 -35.32 1.71
CA TYR A 596 -11.72 -33.98 2.01
C TYR A 596 -12.68 -33.48 0.92
N GLN A 597 -13.54 -32.54 1.30
CA GLN A 597 -14.46 -31.83 0.42
C GLN A 597 -13.70 -30.91 -0.54
N LYS A 598 -14.08 -30.91 -1.81
CA LYS A 598 -13.42 -30.23 -2.93
C LYS A 598 -14.11 -28.91 -3.24
N PHE A 599 -15.45 -28.88 -3.27
CA PHE A 599 -16.22 -27.68 -3.57
C PHE A 599 -17.07 -27.22 -2.38
N PHE A 600 -17.06 -25.91 -2.12
CA PHE A 600 -17.75 -25.26 -1.00
C PHE A 600 -18.77 -24.23 -1.49
N GLU A 601 -19.79 -23.98 -0.66
CA GLU A 601 -20.87 -23.00 -0.91
C GLU A 601 -20.52 -21.58 -0.43
N ASP A 602 -19.47 -21.41 0.37
CA ASP A 602 -19.03 -20.13 0.90
C ASP A 602 -17.57 -19.86 0.49
N PRO A 603 -17.18 -18.61 0.25
CA PRO A 603 -15.80 -18.26 -0.07
C PRO A 603 -14.88 -18.42 1.16
N PHE A 604 -13.62 -18.79 0.92
CA PHE A 604 -12.61 -19.00 1.98
C PHE A 604 -12.04 -17.69 2.54
N PHE A 605 -12.04 -16.61 1.76
CA PHE A 605 -11.49 -15.31 2.13
C PHE A 605 -12.15 -14.16 1.36
N GLU A 606 -12.01 -12.93 1.88
CA GLU A 606 -12.55 -11.71 1.26
C GLU A 606 -11.74 -11.31 0.02
N SER A 607 -12.42 -10.88 -1.04
CA SER A 607 -11.77 -10.53 -2.31
C SER A 607 -11.10 -9.16 -2.35
N PHE A 608 -11.78 -8.15 -1.78
CA PHE A 608 -11.48 -6.73 -1.99
C PHE A 608 -11.53 -6.28 -3.47
N VAL A 609 -12.41 -6.88 -4.27
CA VAL A 609 -12.69 -6.51 -5.66
C VAL A 609 -14.17 -6.17 -5.81
N ASP A 610 -14.49 -5.03 -6.43
CA ASP A 610 -15.83 -4.73 -6.90
C ASP A 610 -16.25 -5.79 -7.92
N THR A 611 -17.19 -6.64 -7.52
CA THR A 611 -17.54 -7.86 -8.25
C THR A 611 -18.83 -7.66 -9.00
N GLN A 612 -18.82 -7.95 -10.29
CA GLN A 612 -20.01 -7.92 -11.13
C GLN A 612 -20.49 -9.34 -11.44
N SER A 613 -21.73 -9.47 -11.93
CA SER A 613 -22.17 -10.70 -12.59
C SER A 613 -21.25 -11.01 -13.80
N ALA A 614 -21.26 -12.25 -14.28
CA ALA A 614 -20.40 -12.63 -15.40
C ALA A 614 -20.79 -11.90 -16.68
N SER A 615 -22.08 -11.69 -16.89
CA SER A 615 -22.65 -10.88 -17.97
C SER A 615 -22.11 -9.43 -17.99
N GLU A 616 -22.13 -8.76 -16.85
CA GLU A 616 -21.60 -7.39 -16.70
C GLU A 616 -20.06 -7.35 -16.79
N ALA A 617 -19.39 -8.34 -16.22
CA ALA A 617 -17.94 -8.47 -16.31
C ALA A 617 -17.47 -8.58 -17.76
N TYR A 618 -18.18 -9.33 -18.61
CA TYR A 618 -17.88 -9.41 -20.03
C TYR A 618 -17.81 -8.02 -20.67
N LYS A 619 -18.83 -7.19 -20.44
CA LYS A 619 -18.93 -5.84 -21.00
C LYS A 619 -17.79 -4.94 -20.54
N ARG A 620 -17.49 -4.97 -19.23
CA ARG A 620 -16.43 -4.15 -18.62
C ARG A 620 -15.02 -4.58 -19.06
N VAL A 621 -14.74 -5.88 -19.08
CA VAL A 621 -13.43 -6.42 -19.47
C VAL A 621 -13.08 -6.07 -20.91
N LEU A 622 -14.02 -6.29 -21.85
CA LEU A 622 -13.78 -5.93 -23.26
C LEU A 622 -13.55 -4.43 -23.46
N SER A 623 -14.06 -3.60 -22.54
CA SER A 623 -13.97 -2.15 -22.61
C SER A 623 -12.72 -1.56 -21.94
N ASP A 624 -12.02 -2.31 -21.09
CA ASP A 624 -10.94 -1.74 -20.25
C ASP A 624 -9.71 -2.63 -20.02
N ALA A 625 -9.69 -3.87 -20.49
CA ALA A 625 -8.54 -4.75 -20.32
C ALA A 625 -7.39 -4.45 -21.29
N GLY A 626 -6.14 -4.58 -20.84
CA GLY A 626 -4.93 -4.40 -21.63
C GLY A 626 -4.41 -2.97 -21.66
N ALA A 627 -3.30 -2.75 -22.38
CA ALA A 627 -2.67 -1.45 -22.44
C ALA A 627 -3.49 -0.51 -23.34
N SER A 628 -4.18 0.46 -22.72
CA SER A 628 -5.01 1.45 -23.41
C SER A 628 -4.40 2.85 -23.49
N GLN A 629 -3.40 3.16 -22.66
CA GLN A 629 -2.71 4.45 -22.63
C GLN A 629 -1.24 4.32 -23.04
N PRO A 630 -0.67 5.29 -23.79
CA PRO A 630 -1.34 6.47 -24.37
C PRO A 630 -2.32 6.14 -25.52
N ALA A 631 -2.25 4.92 -26.06
CA ALA A 631 -3.19 4.43 -27.06
C ALA A 631 -3.30 2.92 -26.97
N ARG A 632 -4.47 2.35 -27.27
CA ARG A 632 -4.63 0.91 -27.54
C ARG A 632 -4.08 0.59 -28.93
N ASP A 633 -3.29 -0.46 -29.04
CA ASP A 633 -2.65 -0.84 -30.31
C ASP A 633 -3.59 -1.69 -31.19
N ASP A 634 -3.22 -1.92 -32.45
CA ASP A 634 -4.08 -2.57 -33.43
C ASP A 634 -4.27 -4.05 -33.09
N HIS A 635 -3.25 -4.66 -32.48
CA HIS A 635 -3.33 -6.02 -31.93
C HIS A 635 -4.41 -6.13 -30.85
N ASP A 636 -4.33 -5.35 -29.77
CA ASP A 636 -5.28 -5.45 -28.66
C ASP A 636 -6.71 -5.08 -29.11
N ARG A 637 -6.88 -4.13 -30.04
CA ARG A 637 -8.18 -3.80 -30.64
C ARG A 637 -8.79 -4.99 -31.38
N ARG A 638 -7.98 -5.69 -32.18
CA ARG A 638 -8.41 -6.89 -32.91
C ARG A 638 -8.87 -7.97 -31.94
N ILE A 639 -8.09 -8.24 -30.89
CA ILE A 639 -8.40 -9.27 -29.88
C ILE A 639 -9.74 -8.98 -29.18
N VAL A 640 -9.99 -7.71 -28.80
CA VAL A 640 -11.28 -7.31 -28.23
C VAL A 640 -12.41 -7.54 -29.23
N ASN A 641 -12.25 -7.12 -30.48
CA ASN A 641 -13.28 -7.29 -31.49
C ASN A 641 -13.56 -8.77 -31.79
N GLU A 642 -12.53 -9.60 -31.97
CA GLU A 642 -12.65 -11.05 -32.18
C GLU A 642 -13.35 -11.74 -31.01
N THR A 643 -13.01 -11.34 -29.78
CA THR A 643 -13.69 -11.82 -28.57
C THR A 643 -15.16 -11.45 -28.58
N ARG A 644 -15.51 -10.21 -28.98
CA ARG A 644 -16.89 -9.74 -29.07
C ARG A 644 -17.69 -10.48 -30.13
N THR A 645 -17.16 -10.60 -31.35
CA THR A 645 -17.85 -11.18 -32.50
C THR A 645 -17.79 -12.70 -32.55
N GLY A 646 -16.94 -13.34 -31.74
CA GLY A 646 -16.75 -14.80 -31.78
C GLY A 646 -16.03 -15.25 -33.06
N THR A 647 -15.11 -14.42 -33.57
CA THR A 647 -14.37 -14.67 -34.81
C THR A 647 -12.86 -14.79 -34.57
N TYR A 648 -12.10 -14.98 -35.64
CA TYR A 648 -10.64 -15.00 -35.67
C TYR A 648 -10.16 -14.42 -37.01
N THR A 649 -8.99 -13.80 -37.03
CA THR A 649 -8.36 -13.25 -38.25
C THR A 649 -7.23 -14.15 -38.75
N TYR A 650 -6.41 -14.67 -37.84
CA TYR A 650 -5.19 -15.42 -38.19
C TYR A 650 -5.29 -16.89 -37.80
N THR A 651 -4.51 -17.72 -38.49
CA THR A 651 -4.47 -19.18 -38.30
C THR A 651 -3.02 -19.57 -38.10
N GLY A 652 -2.76 -20.49 -37.16
CA GLY A 652 -1.42 -21.01 -36.94
C GLY A 652 -0.83 -21.63 -38.21
N SER A 653 0.35 -21.17 -38.62
CA SER A 653 0.98 -21.63 -39.87
C SER A 653 1.48 -23.07 -39.84
N VAL A 654 1.63 -23.66 -38.65
CA VAL A 654 2.10 -25.03 -38.42
C VAL A 654 0.95 -25.93 -37.94
N SER A 655 0.22 -25.49 -36.93
CA SER A 655 -0.89 -26.21 -36.31
C SER A 655 -2.16 -26.21 -37.17
N GLY A 656 -2.38 -25.14 -37.94
CA GLY A 656 -3.63 -24.93 -38.67
C GLY A 656 -4.81 -24.50 -37.77
N GLU A 657 -4.55 -24.22 -36.50
CA GLU A 657 -5.60 -23.89 -35.53
C GLU A 657 -6.13 -22.47 -35.72
N PRO A 658 -7.46 -22.25 -35.70
CA PRO A 658 -8.05 -20.94 -35.94
C PRO A 658 -7.87 -20.02 -34.72
N GLY A 659 -7.15 -18.92 -34.92
CA GLY A 659 -6.81 -17.93 -33.89
C GLY A 659 -5.57 -18.28 -33.07
N LEU A 660 -5.12 -19.54 -33.03
CA LEU A 660 -3.94 -19.94 -32.27
C LEU A 660 -2.69 -19.87 -33.16
N ILE A 661 -2.00 -18.73 -33.14
CA ILE A 661 -0.81 -18.53 -33.97
C ILE A 661 0.39 -19.37 -33.49
N ASP A 662 1.26 -19.78 -34.40
CA ASP A 662 2.47 -20.55 -34.09
C ASP A 662 3.74 -19.67 -34.11
N ASN A 663 3.66 -18.55 -34.80
CA ASN A 663 4.69 -17.53 -34.87
C ASN A 663 4.05 -16.13 -34.99
N GLU A 664 4.70 -15.10 -34.47
CA GLU A 664 4.21 -13.72 -34.59
C GLU A 664 4.02 -13.29 -36.06
N ALA A 665 4.76 -13.89 -37.01
CA ALA A 665 4.60 -13.63 -38.44
C ALA A 665 3.24 -14.08 -39.00
N ASP A 666 2.54 -15.02 -38.35
CA ASP A 666 1.17 -15.42 -38.72
C ASP A 666 0.20 -14.24 -38.57
N ALA A 667 0.48 -13.35 -37.62
CA ALA A 667 -0.26 -12.12 -37.36
C ALA A 667 0.34 -10.88 -38.07
N GLY A 668 1.35 -11.07 -38.93
CA GLY A 668 2.05 -9.99 -39.62
C GLY A 668 3.21 -9.38 -38.83
N GLY A 669 3.56 -9.94 -37.67
CA GLY A 669 4.59 -9.43 -36.76
C GLY A 669 4.14 -8.21 -35.96
N LEU A 670 5.08 -7.63 -35.18
CA LEU A 670 4.79 -6.43 -34.41
C LEU A 670 4.40 -5.28 -35.35
N GLU A 671 3.26 -4.65 -35.08
CA GLU A 671 2.82 -3.48 -35.82
C GLU A 671 3.82 -2.30 -35.67
N SER A 672 3.63 -1.25 -36.45
CA SER A 672 4.53 -0.09 -36.40
C SER A 672 4.37 0.69 -35.08
N PHE A 673 5.46 0.78 -34.33
CA PHE A 673 5.64 1.68 -33.17
C PHE A 673 6.75 2.70 -33.48
N PRO A 674 6.43 3.82 -34.17
CA PRO A 674 7.42 4.84 -34.49
C PRO A 674 8.07 5.42 -33.23
N THR A 675 9.38 5.67 -33.30
CA THR A 675 10.08 6.40 -32.24
C THR A 675 9.52 7.81 -32.12
N THR A 676 9.03 8.14 -30.94
CA THR A 676 8.49 9.46 -30.61
C THR A 676 9.18 9.95 -29.35
N THR A 677 9.54 11.23 -29.26
CA THR A 677 10.22 11.80 -28.09
C THR A 677 9.48 13.03 -27.61
N ARG A 678 9.32 13.17 -26.29
CA ARG A 678 8.74 14.36 -25.68
C ARG A 678 9.66 15.57 -25.93
N PRO A 679 9.11 16.75 -26.25
CA PRO A 679 9.92 17.96 -26.32
C PRO A 679 10.45 18.31 -24.93
N GLY A 680 11.60 18.98 -24.85
CA GLY A 680 12.17 19.42 -23.56
C GLY A 680 11.33 20.48 -22.83
N THR A 681 10.28 21.01 -23.48
CA THR A 681 9.28 21.91 -22.88
C THR A 681 8.09 21.16 -22.27
N TRP A 682 8.05 19.82 -22.37
CA TRP A 682 6.99 19.01 -21.77
C TRP A 682 7.13 18.94 -20.25
N ASP A 683 8.36 18.78 -19.78
CA ASP A 683 8.79 18.66 -18.39
C ASP A 683 10.15 19.37 -18.31
N ALA A 684 10.09 20.69 -18.16
CA ALA A 684 11.24 21.58 -18.30
C ALA A 684 12.12 21.60 -17.04
N ASP A 685 11.54 21.34 -15.87
CA ASP A 685 12.26 21.27 -14.60
C ASP A 685 12.80 19.86 -14.28
N GLY A 686 12.33 18.85 -15.02
CA GLY A 686 12.84 17.48 -15.02
C GLY A 686 12.34 16.64 -13.85
N ASP A 687 11.22 17.01 -13.23
CA ASP A 687 10.66 16.31 -12.07
C ASP A 687 9.79 15.09 -12.46
N GLY A 688 9.58 14.86 -13.77
CA GLY A 688 8.78 13.76 -14.32
C GLY A 688 7.28 14.03 -14.43
N ILE A 689 6.87 15.25 -14.07
CA ILE A 689 5.53 15.79 -14.25
C ILE A 689 5.56 16.71 -15.47
N ALA A 690 4.47 16.77 -16.22
CA ALA A 690 4.40 17.74 -17.29
C ALA A 690 4.13 19.15 -16.76
N ASP A 691 4.78 20.19 -17.30
CA ASP A 691 4.67 21.58 -16.81
C ASP A 691 3.22 22.08 -16.71
N TRP A 692 2.30 21.55 -17.52
CA TRP A 692 0.87 21.90 -17.48
C TRP A 692 0.13 21.32 -16.27
N TRP A 693 0.68 20.32 -15.61
CA TRP A 693 0.16 19.74 -14.37
C TRP A 693 0.73 20.44 -13.12
N ASP A 694 1.84 21.17 -13.24
CA ASP A 694 2.50 21.84 -12.11
C ASP A 694 1.54 22.69 -11.28
N GLY A 695 1.65 22.57 -9.96
CA GLY A 695 0.75 23.22 -9.01
C GLY A 695 -0.58 22.50 -8.80
N SER A 696 -0.87 21.42 -9.54
CA SER A 696 -1.99 20.51 -9.24
C SER A 696 -1.64 19.58 -8.08
N THR A 697 -2.62 19.29 -7.23
CA THR A 697 -2.47 18.31 -6.15
C THR A 697 -2.51 16.89 -6.69
N GLY A 698 -1.94 15.91 -5.97
CA GLY A 698 -2.12 14.50 -6.34
C GLY A 698 -3.56 13.99 -6.20
N GLY A 699 -4.42 14.72 -5.47
CA GLY A 699 -5.75 14.28 -5.06
C GLY A 699 -5.72 13.59 -3.69
N ASP A 700 -6.72 12.77 -3.40
CA ASP A 700 -6.96 12.12 -2.10
C ASP A 700 -5.77 11.24 -1.63
N GLY A 701 -4.79 11.86 -0.99
CA GLY A 701 -3.66 11.17 -0.35
C GLY A 701 -2.51 10.77 -1.28
N TYR A 702 -2.47 11.33 -2.49
CA TYR A 702 -1.44 11.07 -3.50
C TYR A 702 -0.47 12.25 -3.62
N ASP A 703 0.81 11.96 -3.88
CA ASP A 703 1.79 13.00 -4.23
C ASP A 703 1.49 13.58 -5.64
N PRO A 704 1.95 14.80 -5.97
CA PRO A 704 1.65 15.44 -7.27
C PRO A 704 1.91 14.56 -8.50
N ILE A 705 3.06 13.87 -8.54
CA ILE A 705 3.39 12.93 -9.62
C ILE A 705 2.42 11.75 -9.68
N GLU A 706 1.94 11.24 -8.55
CA GLU A 706 0.96 10.16 -8.56
C GLU A 706 -0.38 10.63 -9.13
N GLY A 707 -0.82 11.85 -8.81
CA GLY A 707 -2.00 12.44 -9.43
C GLY A 707 -1.87 12.57 -10.94
N TYR A 708 -0.70 13.01 -11.41
CA TYR A 708 -0.37 13.09 -12.85
C TYR A 708 -0.41 11.70 -13.51
N LEU A 709 0.24 10.70 -12.91
CA LEU A 709 0.23 9.32 -13.41
C LEU A 709 -1.18 8.72 -13.44
N ASN A 710 -2.01 9.04 -12.45
CA ASN A 710 -3.39 8.58 -12.36
C ASN A 710 -4.27 9.25 -13.43
N PHE A 711 -4.07 10.54 -13.70
CA PHE A 711 -4.75 11.23 -14.80
C PHE A 711 -4.41 10.61 -16.16
N LEU A 712 -3.12 10.39 -16.42
CA LEU A 712 -2.68 9.81 -17.71
C LEU A 712 -3.10 8.35 -17.90
N ALA A 713 -3.42 7.62 -16.82
CA ALA A 713 -3.84 6.23 -16.91
C ALA A 713 -5.33 6.07 -17.29
N GLU A 714 -6.13 7.13 -17.14
CA GLU A 714 -7.52 7.16 -17.58
C GLU A 714 -7.65 7.71 -19.00
N PRO A 715 -8.73 7.40 -19.74
CA PRO A 715 -9.06 8.09 -20.99
C PRO A 715 -9.09 9.61 -20.77
N HIS A 716 -8.36 10.35 -21.60
CA HIS A 716 -8.25 11.80 -21.48
C HIS A 716 -8.06 12.50 -22.82
N ALA A 717 -8.27 13.82 -22.82
CA ALA A 717 -7.96 14.69 -23.94
C ALA A 717 -7.20 15.95 -23.50
N PHE A 718 -6.44 16.51 -24.45
CA PHE A 718 -5.75 17.79 -24.31
C PHE A 718 -6.44 18.85 -25.17
N VAL A 719 -6.63 20.05 -24.62
CA VAL A 719 -7.31 21.15 -25.31
C VAL A 719 -6.69 22.50 -24.96
N GLU A 720 -6.65 23.42 -25.92
CA GLU A 720 -6.12 24.76 -25.67
C GLU A 720 -7.21 25.71 -25.14
N PRO A 721 -6.90 26.52 -24.10
CA PRO A 721 -7.83 27.49 -23.54
C PRO A 721 -8.18 28.57 -24.58
N ASN A 722 -9.46 28.91 -24.69
CA ASN A 722 -9.99 29.92 -25.62
C ASN A 722 -9.57 29.77 -27.10
N SER A 723 -9.19 28.57 -27.55
CA SER A 723 -8.69 28.38 -28.92
C SER A 723 -9.80 28.42 -29.98
N GLY A 724 -11.08 28.33 -29.57
CA GLY A 724 -12.21 28.07 -30.46
C GLY A 724 -12.17 26.68 -31.11
N ARG A 725 -11.28 25.80 -30.64
CA ARG A 725 -11.17 24.39 -31.03
C ARG A 725 -11.60 23.52 -29.86
N ALA A 726 -12.43 22.52 -30.15
CA ALA A 726 -12.85 21.52 -29.18
C ALA A 726 -11.90 20.31 -29.17
N ALA A 727 -11.73 19.69 -28.02
CA ALA A 727 -11.31 18.30 -27.98
C ALA A 727 -12.49 17.42 -28.44
N VAL A 728 -12.24 16.54 -29.40
CA VAL A 728 -13.27 15.71 -30.02
C VAL A 728 -12.86 14.25 -29.90
N VAL A 729 -13.74 13.45 -29.29
CA VAL A 729 -13.65 11.98 -29.31
C VAL A 729 -14.79 11.48 -30.18
N ASP A 730 -14.47 11.00 -31.39
CA ASP A 730 -15.48 10.60 -32.37
C ASP A 730 -16.16 9.26 -32.05
N ASP A 731 -15.51 8.40 -31.25
CA ASP A 731 -15.97 7.03 -30.96
C ASP A 731 -15.78 6.65 -29.48
N LEU A 732 -16.75 7.07 -28.65
CA LEU A 732 -16.86 6.63 -27.26
C LEU A 732 -17.14 5.14 -27.12
N VAL A 733 -17.71 4.46 -28.14
CA VAL A 733 -17.98 3.03 -28.06
C VAL A 733 -16.68 2.27 -27.99
N SER A 734 -15.78 2.47 -28.95
CA SER A 734 -14.46 1.80 -28.94
C SER A 734 -13.59 2.21 -27.75
N LEU A 735 -13.74 3.44 -27.24
CA LEU A 735 -12.93 3.95 -26.15
C LEU A 735 -13.40 3.48 -24.77
N LEU A 736 -14.71 3.48 -24.52
CA LEU A 736 -15.27 3.34 -23.18
C LEU A 736 -16.20 2.14 -23.01
N ALA A 737 -16.79 1.64 -24.10
CA ALA A 737 -17.94 0.73 -24.07
C ALA A 737 -17.84 -0.43 -25.08
N ALA A 738 -16.62 -0.86 -25.44
CA ALA A 738 -16.40 -1.82 -26.53
C ALA A 738 -17.10 -3.18 -26.31
N GLY A 739 -17.39 -3.54 -25.05
CA GLY A 739 -18.12 -4.75 -24.69
C GLY A 739 -19.64 -4.59 -24.56
N PHE A 740 -20.18 -3.37 -24.58
CA PHE A 740 -21.61 -3.11 -24.36
C PHE A 740 -22.47 -3.40 -25.60
N VAL A 741 -23.77 -3.61 -25.37
CA VAL A 741 -24.70 -4.10 -26.40
C VAL A 741 -25.51 -2.96 -27.04
N GLU A 742 -25.29 -2.72 -28.33
CA GLU A 742 -25.99 -1.67 -29.08
C GLU A 742 -27.53 -1.80 -29.11
N PRO A 743 -28.27 -0.67 -29.17
CA PRO A 743 -27.78 0.72 -29.10
C PRO A 743 -27.26 1.12 -27.72
N ILE A 744 -26.22 1.96 -27.70
CA ILE A 744 -25.59 2.51 -26.48
C ILE A 744 -25.91 4.00 -26.40
N THR A 745 -26.30 4.46 -25.21
CA THR A 745 -26.52 5.87 -24.87
C THR A 745 -25.40 6.34 -23.95
N PHE A 746 -24.94 7.57 -24.19
CA PHE A 746 -23.92 8.23 -23.39
C PHE A 746 -24.47 9.54 -22.82
N THR A 747 -24.19 9.81 -21.55
CA THR A 747 -24.36 11.14 -20.95
C THR A 747 -23.06 11.62 -20.35
N VAL A 748 -22.85 12.94 -20.31
CA VAL A 748 -21.64 13.54 -19.74
C VAL A 748 -21.99 14.58 -18.69
N SER A 749 -21.26 14.59 -17.59
CA SER A 749 -21.37 15.59 -16.53
C SER A 749 -19.99 15.95 -15.95
N GLY A 750 -19.95 16.92 -15.03
CA GLY A 750 -18.72 17.30 -14.32
C GLY A 750 -17.85 18.37 -14.98
N ALA A 751 -18.24 18.90 -16.14
CA ALA A 751 -17.53 20.02 -16.78
C ALA A 751 -17.71 21.32 -15.97
N ALA A 752 -16.62 21.85 -15.43
CA ALA A 752 -16.58 23.09 -14.63
C ALA A 752 -15.70 24.18 -15.27
N LYS A 753 -14.70 23.80 -16.06
CA LYS A 753 -13.75 24.68 -16.76
C LYS A 753 -14.05 24.86 -18.24
N GLY A 754 -15.16 24.31 -18.72
CA GLY A 754 -15.59 24.35 -20.12
C GLY A 754 -17.00 23.79 -20.27
N THR A 755 -17.33 23.37 -21.49
CA THR A 755 -18.61 22.70 -21.80
C THR A 755 -18.34 21.35 -22.47
N ALA A 756 -19.04 20.32 -22.00
CA ALA A 756 -18.99 18.97 -22.57
C ALA A 756 -20.37 18.60 -23.10
N GLU A 757 -20.43 18.13 -24.35
CA GLU A 757 -21.66 17.64 -24.98
C GLU A 757 -21.39 16.30 -25.66
N VAL A 758 -22.40 15.41 -25.62
CA VAL A 758 -22.36 14.14 -26.33
C VAL A 758 -23.50 14.08 -27.34
N ASP A 759 -23.17 13.73 -28.59
CA ASP A 759 -24.12 13.43 -29.66
C ASP A 759 -23.82 12.03 -30.23
N GLY A 760 -24.68 11.06 -29.90
CA GLY A 760 -24.42 9.65 -30.17
C GLY A 760 -23.15 9.16 -29.45
N SER A 761 -22.18 8.66 -30.21
CA SER A 761 -20.87 8.21 -29.69
C SER A 761 -19.82 9.32 -29.64
N LYS A 762 -20.17 10.56 -30.01
CA LYS A 762 -19.21 11.65 -30.15
C LYS A 762 -19.24 12.55 -28.92
N LEU A 763 -18.12 12.66 -28.21
CA LEU A 763 -17.91 13.66 -27.16
C LEU A 763 -17.21 14.88 -27.74
N VAL A 764 -17.77 16.06 -27.49
CA VAL A 764 -17.17 17.35 -27.83
C VAL A 764 -16.96 18.12 -26.53
N TYR A 765 -15.72 18.53 -26.29
CA TYR A 765 -15.36 19.37 -25.15
C TYR A 765 -14.78 20.70 -25.62
N GLU A 766 -15.41 21.80 -25.25
CA GLU A 766 -14.92 23.16 -25.50
C GLU A 766 -14.37 23.77 -24.21
N ALA A 767 -13.09 24.13 -24.23
CA ALA A 767 -12.42 24.72 -23.07
C ALA A 767 -12.79 26.18 -22.86
N GLY A 768 -12.99 26.56 -21.61
CA GLY A 768 -13.05 27.94 -21.18
C GLY A 768 -11.68 28.63 -21.15
N PRO A 769 -11.59 29.82 -20.53
CA PRO A 769 -10.38 30.61 -20.50
C PRO A 769 -9.34 30.14 -19.48
N GLU A 770 -9.75 29.35 -18.49
CA GLU A 770 -8.91 28.97 -17.36
C GLU A 770 -8.15 27.68 -17.66
N PRO A 771 -6.81 27.68 -17.58
CA PRO A 771 -6.06 26.44 -17.64
C PRO A 771 -6.33 25.55 -16.41
N GLY A 772 -5.89 24.30 -16.52
CA GLY A 772 -5.95 23.32 -15.45
C GLY A 772 -6.55 22.01 -15.93
N VAL A 773 -6.88 21.15 -14.98
CA VAL A 773 -7.38 19.80 -15.23
C VAL A 773 -8.75 19.63 -14.62
N GLU A 774 -9.63 18.92 -15.31
CA GLU A 774 -10.87 18.41 -14.74
C GLU A 774 -11.14 16.96 -15.16
N ARG A 775 -12.07 16.32 -14.45
CA ARG A 775 -12.54 14.96 -14.74
C ARG A 775 -14.03 15.03 -15.00
N LEU A 776 -14.43 14.61 -16.19
CA LEU A 776 -15.81 14.40 -16.58
C LEU A 776 -16.25 13.01 -16.11
N GLU A 777 -17.54 12.88 -15.83
CA GLU A 777 -18.19 11.58 -15.66
C GLU A 777 -18.98 11.28 -16.93
N VAL A 778 -18.62 10.18 -17.60
CA VAL A 778 -19.31 9.68 -18.79
C VAL A 778 -20.09 8.44 -18.39
N ASP A 779 -21.41 8.56 -18.35
CA ASP A 779 -22.30 7.44 -18.08
C ASP A 779 -22.62 6.70 -19.38
N ILE A 780 -22.63 5.38 -19.28
CA ILE A 780 -22.91 4.45 -20.36
C ILE A 780 -24.17 3.68 -19.97
N GLU A 781 -25.15 3.63 -20.86
CA GLU A 781 -26.30 2.73 -20.74
C GLU A 781 -26.48 1.99 -22.07
N ASP A 782 -26.62 0.66 -22.02
CA ASP A 782 -26.84 -0.15 -23.21
C ASP A 782 -28.26 -0.69 -23.33
N SER A 783 -28.54 -1.36 -24.45
CA SER A 783 -29.89 -1.86 -24.77
C SER A 783 -30.40 -2.96 -23.85
N GLU A 784 -29.54 -3.55 -23.03
CA GLU A 784 -29.89 -4.57 -22.03
C GLU A 784 -30.10 -3.96 -20.64
N GLY A 785 -29.92 -2.64 -20.49
CA GLY A 785 -30.08 -1.91 -19.23
C GLY A 785 -28.82 -1.93 -18.35
N SER A 786 -27.68 -2.36 -18.89
CA SER A 786 -26.40 -2.32 -18.18
C SER A 786 -25.87 -0.90 -18.12
N THR A 787 -25.40 -0.49 -16.94
CA THR A 787 -24.89 0.87 -16.72
C THR A 787 -23.47 0.89 -16.19
N TRP A 788 -22.67 1.86 -16.65
CA TRP A 788 -21.34 2.10 -16.10
C TRP A 788 -20.91 3.56 -16.25
N SER A 789 -20.50 4.18 -15.15
CA SER A 789 -19.92 5.53 -15.15
C SER A 789 -18.40 5.44 -15.24
N ARG A 790 -17.81 6.19 -16.18
CA ARG A 790 -16.36 6.24 -16.39
C ARG A 790 -15.84 7.66 -16.25
N SER A 791 -14.69 7.79 -15.58
CA SER A 791 -13.95 9.05 -15.55
C SER A 791 -13.32 9.31 -16.92
N PHE A 792 -13.44 10.55 -17.41
CA PHE A 792 -12.73 11.04 -18.60
C PHE A 792 -11.99 12.33 -18.26
N GLY A 793 -10.67 12.33 -18.39
CA GLY A 793 -9.83 13.47 -18.06
C GLY A 793 -9.83 14.54 -19.16
N VAL A 794 -9.79 15.82 -18.78
CA VAL A 794 -9.49 16.92 -19.70
C VAL A 794 -8.42 17.81 -19.10
N ALA A 795 -7.33 18.00 -19.83
CA ALA A 795 -6.28 18.94 -19.47
C ALA A 795 -6.27 20.13 -20.43
N ILE A 796 -6.42 21.31 -19.87
CA ILE A 796 -6.54 22.60 -20.56
C ILE A 796 -5.24 23.39 -20.36
N PHE A 797 -4.45 23.53 -21.42
CA PHE A 797 -3.19 24.28 -21.34
C PHE A 797 -2.74 24.82 -22.70
N ALA A 798 -1.88 25.84 -22.67
CA ALA A 798 -1.32 26.43 -23.87
C ALA A 798 -0.36 25.44 -24.57
N GLY A 799 -0.49 25.27 -25.89
CA GLY A 799 0.32 24.30 -26.64
C GLY A 799 -0.22 22.86 -26.62
N ALA A 800 -1.42 22.63 -26.05
CA ALA A 800 -2.07 21.32 -26.08
C ALA A 800 -2.27 20.77 -27.51
N SER A 801 -2.32 21.62 -28.54
CA SER A 801 -2.43 21.20 -29.93
C SER A 801 -1.14 20.62 -30.54
N GLU A 802 -0.02 20.69 -29.81
CA GLU A 802 1.31 20.20 -30.23
C GLU A 802 1.67 18.81 -29.65
N VAL A 803 0.77 18.21 -28.86
CA VAL A 803 1.02 17.04 -27.99
C VAL A 803 0.48 15.74 -28.59
#